data_AF-A0A6J0ILI3-F1
#
_entry.id   AF-A0A6J0ILI3-F1
#
_cell.length_a   1.000
_cell.length_b   1.000
_cell.length_c   1.000
_cell.angle_alpha   90.00
_cell.angle_beta   90.00
_cell.angle_gamma   90.00
#
_symmetry.space_group_name_H-M   'P 1'
#
loop_
_entity.id
_entity.type
_entity.pdbx_description
1 polymer ?
#
loop_
_entity_poly.entity_id
_entity_poly.type
_entity_poly.pdbx_seq_one_letter_code
_entity_poly.pdbx_strand_id
1 'polypeptide(L)'
;MLQQEGLSQIAHSAASEQVAYLLVERTALLGKLGLLHSTTEGIQFCRKELEREPAGAVGDLDGAPQRLMVAQEELQGVTEELDAPSKEQSAAGRTELQEAMEHNSRLDKEILALRARVQTLDLERKAFLELVEQLKEEICEYQRSERPGQSLPEEPGAASLQGTRDEGRAEDEHGAGRAWSSLDQEDRDQGGETLHKRCREAMENMEGRNSQLLHKLQKLEQEHEDLVERNEELESILGETQIQTKQEKEQFESEVEGLQQKITSLETELLEVQKNRSEMDRKEQAASGAQEMQEGFPDSQLELPSPSNTSPGLQRTSASRDLMDVSHEKHKDSALLDPEASEILQDEQSHREEQTQEDPHGDAKTYEEQMAKVVFLEEQIKSLREEQELLCSELLESNKKKEELEKQLKESNEEKRMLLEEISQLKHNIRSAREQGDTGETWRMSPGLEQRESRFLPWQSSAGSLDGSLKQGLSEEKFQQQEEKLQQLRQDLRRVQNLCSSAERELRYEREKNAELQKQNLLLQQECTKVKAELKQARAKLSDSTETCSSLSAQWERSQQKVRELEQKLSKCSQADKLHSSLRDRLAQEKSRAGEAQKKISKLQQKLKDSQHQLLLAEARVSDKKLLEEELKEARENEARVQRELHEGQLKRKLLEQQVEELRQQLRHSRETEASLAKMHVELQAKTLHALEDERKLDPGEHLQCQKENQKLSEQLSLLKEENKALYEEGVRLLNQKDLYVRKYNELQLRHKDKIRRAKETFIHEVKQRDSRIKQLENELSESKLQVEKVREDTEGFSSKGRLQEHPFLPK
;
A
#
# COMPACT_ATOMS: atom_id res chain seq x y z
N MET A 1 18.66 -12.99 -12.45
CA MET A 1 18.42 -12.90 -10.99
C MET A 1 19.09 -14.07 -10.26
N LEU A 2 18.39 -15.08 -9.71
CA LEU A 2 18.99 -16.09 -8.80
C LEU A 2 20.33 -16.71 -9.26
N GLN A 3 20.51 -16.99 -10.55
CA GLN A 3 21.75 -17.56 -11.10
C GLN A 3 22.92 -16.55 -11.22
N GLN A 4 22.64 -15.24 -11.27
CA GLN A 4 23.65 -14.16 -11.21
C GLN A 4 24.12 -13.88 -9.77
N GLU A 5 23.32 -14.21 -8.76
CA GLU A 5 23.62 -13.99 -7.34
C GLU A 5 24.28 -15.22 -6.68
N GLY A 6 24.66 -16.23 -7.49
CA GLY A 6 25.27 -17.48 -7.02
C GLY A 6 24.28 -18.49 -6.41
N LEU A 7 23.00 -18.14 -6.28
CA LEU A 7 21.96 -18.93 -5.62
C LEU A 7 21.29 -19.98 -6.54
N SER A 8 22.04 -20.53 -7.50
CA SER A 8 21.53 -21.46 -8.53
C SER A 8 20.88 -22.73 -7.95
N GLN A 9 21.32 -23.18 -6.78
CA GLN A 9 20.76 -24.37 -6.11
C GLN A 9 19.31 -24.16 -5.62
N ILE A 10 18.88 -22.91 -5.38
CA ILE A 10 17.52 -22.59 -4.91
C ILE A 10 16.48 -22.81 -6.01
N ALA A 11 16.88 -22.77 -7.30
CA ALA A 11 15.98 -23.07 -8.42
C ALA A 11 15.51 -24.54 -8.49
N HIS A 12 16.08 -25.43 -7.65
CA HIS A 12 15.75 -26.85 -7.61
C HIS A 12 15.24 -27.32 -6.23
N SER A 13 15.12 -26.43 -5.24
CA SER A 13 14.53 -26.75 -3.93
C SER A 13 13.00 -26.69 -3.97
N ALA A 14 12.33 -27.22 -2.94
CA ALA A 14 10.87 -27.22 -2.90
C ALA A 14 10.32 -25.80 -2.75
N ALA A 15 9.12 -25.51 -3.29
CA ALA A 15 8.51 -24.19 -3.21
C ALA A 15 8.36 -23.66 -1.76
N SER A 16 8.21 -24.55 -0.77
CA SER A 16 8.24 -24.20 0.66
C SER A 16 9.60 -23.68 1.14
N GLU A 17 10.70 -24.22 0.63
CA GLU A 17 12.06 -23.80 0.96
C GLU A 17 12.43 -22.51 0.24
N GLN A 18 11.98 -22.34 -1.01
CA GLN A 18 12.08 -21.07 -1.75
C GLN A 18 11.35 -19.94 -1.03
N VAL A 19 10.12 -20.18 -0.56
CA VAL A 19 9.37 -19.22 0.26
C VAL A 19 10.06 -18.95 1.60
N ALA A 20 10.62 -19.97 2.27
CA ALA A 20 11.37 -19.78 3.51
C ALA A 20 12.61 -18.88 3.30
N TYR A 21 13.39 -19.12 2.24
CA TYR A 21 14.54 -18.29 1.86
C TYR A 21 14.10 -16.85 1.56
N LEU A 22 13.06 -16.65 0.75
CA LEU A 22 12.55 -15.30 0.43
C LEU A 22 12.02 -14.56 1.67
N LEU A 23 11.52 -15.27 2.69
CA LEU A 23 11.12 -14.67 3.96
C LEU A 23 12.32 -14.28 4.82
N VAL A 24 13.42 -15.05 4.80
CA VAL A 24 14.68 -14.72 5.51
C VAL A 24 15.43 -13.58 4.82
N GLU A 25 15.52 -13.59 3.48
CA GLU A 25 16.00 -12.45 2.68
C GLU A 25 15.20 -11.18 3.02
N ARG A 26 13.86 -11.29 3.03
CA ARG A 26 12.98 -10.17 3.37
C ARG A 26 13.18 -9.66 4.79
N THR A 27 13.39 -10.50 5.80
CA THR A 27 13.67 -10.02 7.16
C THR A 27 15.09 -9.45 7.29
N ALA A 28 16.08 -9.97 6.58
CA ALA A 28 17.41 -9.38 6.52
C ALA A 28 17.41 -7.99 5.84
N LEU A 29 16.66 -7.83 4.74
CA LEU A 29 16.47 -6.55 4.05
C LEU A 29 15.66 -5.56 4.89
N LEU A 30 14.62 -6.02 5.60
CA LEU A 30 13.88 -5.18 6.55
C LEU A 30 14.72 -4.78 7.77
N GLY A 31 15.65 -5.62 8.23
CA GLY A 31 16.63 -5.26 9.25
C GLY A 31 17.59 -4.16 8.78
N LYS A 32 18.09 -4.25 7.54
CA LYS A 32 18.91 -3.21 6.90
C LYS A 32 18.14 -1.89 6.71
N LEU A 33 16.86 -1.95 6.35
CA LEU A 33 15.97 -0.79 6.27
C LEU A 33 15.59 -0.20 7.65
N GLY A 34 15.58 -1.03 8.70
CA GLY A 34 15.40 -0.59 10.09
C GLY A 34 16.55 0.29 10.58
N LEU A 35 17.80 -0.10 10.28
CA LEU A 35 18.99 0.71 10.60
C LEU A 35 19.02 2.09 9.91
N LEU A 36 18.28 2.25 8.81
CA LEU A 36 18.13 3.54 8.10
C LEU A 36 17.01 4.43 8.67
N HIS A 37 16.22 3.96 9.65
CA HIS A 37 15.27 4.80 10.40
C HIS A 37 15.84 5.31 11.74
N SER A 38 16.92 4.70 12.26
CA SER A 38 17.61 5.15 13.48
C SER A 38 18.54 6.36 13.27
N THR A 39 18.69 6.87 12.05
CA THR A 39 19.56 8.02 11.71
C THR A 39 18.79 9.32 11.42
N THR A 40 17.46 9.33 11.61
CA THR A 40 16.62 10.50 11.26
C THR A 40 16.28 11.45 12.41
N GLU A 41 16.77 11.19 13.64
CA GLU A 41 16.56 12.09 14.79
C GLU A 41 17.63 13.20 14.91
N GLY A 42 18.59 13.26 13.98
CA GLY A 42 19.72 14.20 14.02
C GLY A 42 19.49 15.60 13.40
N ILE A 43 18.28 15.93 12.90
CA ILE A 43 18.03 17.20 12.20
C ILE A 43 16.79 17.93 12.78
N GLN A 44 16.95 18.54 13.95
CA GLN A 44 16.00 19.53 14.48
C GLN A 44 16.66 20.64 15.32
N PHE A 45 17.68 21.29 14.76
CA PHE A 45 18.22 22.54 15.30
C PHE A 45 18.35 23.62 14.19
N CYS A 46 18.42 24.90 14.59
CA CYS A 46 18.47 26.09 13.73
C CYS A 46 17.14 26.57 13.07
N ARG A 47 16.15 26.97 13.88
CA ARG A 47 15.23 28.08 13.53
C ARG A 47 14.68 28.80 14.77
N LYS A 48 15.40 29.81 15.27
CA LYS A 48 14.88 30.81 16.22
C LYS A 48 15.83 32.02 16.31
N GLU A 49 15.62 33.03 15.46
CA GLU A 49 16.33 34.32 15.52
C GLU A 49 15.63 35.35 14.62
N LEU A 50 14.55 35.97 15.11
CA LEU A 50 13.98 37.19 14.51
C LEU A 50 13.12 37.99 15.50
N GLU A 51 13.65 38.30 16.69
CA GLU A 51 13.01 39.23 17.64
C GLU A 51 14.07 39.85 18.58
N ARG A 52 14.63 41.00 18.18
CA ARG A 52 15.46 41.91 19.00
C ARG A 52 15.36 43.32 18.41
N GLU A 53 14.28 44.03 18.73
CA GLU A 53 14.25 45.51 18.68
C GLU A 53 14.87 46.06 19.98
N PRO A 54 15.66 47.16 19.94
CA PRO A 54 16.41 47.64 21.10
C PRO A 54 15.61 48.60 21.99
N ALA A 55 15.69 48.41 23.31
CA ALA A 55 15.21 49.41 24.27
C ALA A 55 16.26 50.52 24.47
N GLY A 56 15.86 51.79 24.31
CA GLY A 56 16.77 52.92 24.51
C GLY A 56 16.09 54.28 24.68
N ALA A 57 16.59 55.07 25.64
CA ALA A 57 16.23 56.45 26.00
C ALA A 57 14.85 56.70 26.65
N VAL A 58 14.85 57.61 27.63
CA VAL A 58 13.69 58.09 28.41
C VAL A 58 13.43 59.56 28.07
N GLY A 59 12.19 59.95 27.82
CA GLY A 59 11.81 61.36 27.60
C GLY A 59 10.31 61.62 27.43
N ASP A 60 9.84 62.68 28.10
CA ASP A 60 8.55 63.40 28.01
C ASP A 60 7.20 62.64 27.97
N LEU A 61 6.41 62.92 29.01
CA LEU A 61 5.06 62.39 29.29
C LEU A 61 3.89 63.23 28.74
N ASP A 62 4.12 64.09 27.73
CA ASP A 62 3.08 65.03 27.23
C ASP A 62 2.58 64.71 25.80
N GLY A 63 3.05 63.62 25.19
CA GLY A 63 2.62 63.16 23.85
C GLY A 63 1.76 61.89 23.83
N ALA A 64 1.37 61.37 24.99
CA ALA A 64 0.64 60.09 25.09
C ALA A 64 -0.77 60.11 24.46
N PRO A 65 -1.61 61.14 24.63
CA PRO A 65 -2.99 61.12 24.13
C PRO A 65 -3.09 61.03 22.60
N GLN A 66 -2.34 61.85 21.86
CA GLN A 66 -2.38 61.86 20.39
C GLN A 66 -1.83 60.55 19.81
N ARG A 67 -0.77 59.98 20.40
CA ARG A 67 -0.22 58.69 19.94
C ARG A 67 -1.22 57.54 20.13
N LEU A 68 -1.98 57.54 21.22
CA LEU A 68 -3.01 56.53 21.47
C LEU A 68 -4.21 56.71 20.53
N MET A 69 -4.59 57.94 20.20
CA MET A 69 -5.66 58.22 19.23
C MET A 69 -5.29 57.76 17.81
N VAL A 70 -4.07 58.06 17.33
CA VAL A 70 -3.58 57.58 16.03
C VAL A 70 -3.50 56.06 16.00
N ALA A 71 -2.94 55.42 17.04
CA ALA A 71 -2.91 53.96 17.13
C ALA A 71 -4.32 53.33 17.18
N GLN A 72 -5.32 54.03 17.71
CA GLN A 72 -6.71 53.57 17.71
C GLN A 72 -7.36 53.69 16.32
N GLU A 73 -7.09 54.75 15.56
CA GLU A 73 -7.53 54.89 14.16
C GLU A 73 -6.83 53.87 13.25
N GLU A 74 -5.52 53.61 13.46
CA GLU A 74 -4.77 52.57 12.76
C GLU A 74 -5.29 51.16 13.06
N LEU A 75 -5.56 50.83 14.33
CA LEU A 75 -6.19 49.55 14.72
C LEU A 75 -7.59 49.38 14.13
N GLN A 76 -8.35 50.48 13.96
CA GLN A 76 -9.68 50.45 13.36
C GLN A 76 -9.61 50.22 11.84
N GLY A 77 -8.66 50.87 11.14
CA GLY A 77 -8.38 50.58 9.73
C GLY A 77 -7.92 49.13 9.49
N VAL A 78 -7.01 48.64 10.33
CA VAL A 78 -6.51 47.25 10.26
C VAL A 78 -7.62 46.23 10.55
N THR A 79 -8.59 46.53 11.41
CA THR A 79 -9.74 45.62 11.59
C THR A 79 -10.66 45.58 10.37
N GLU A 80 -10.87 46.70 9.68
CA GLU A 80 -11.64 46.71 8.42
C GLU A 80 -10.88 46.01 7.27
N GLU A 81 -9.56 46.16 7.16
CA GLU A 81 -8.73 45.43 6.18
C GLU A 81 -8.65 43.92 6.46
N LEU A 82 -8.70 43.47 7.71
CA LEU A 82 -8.72 42.03 8.06
C LEU A 82 -10.10 41.38 7.82
N ASP A 83 -11.18 42.14 7.96
CA ASP A 83 -12.55 41.62 7.85
C ASP A 83 -13.04 41.52 6.39
N ALA A 84 -12.31 42.10 5.42
CA ALA A 84 -12.53 41.96 3.98
C ALA A 84 -12.12 40.58 3.40
N PRO A 85 -10.84 40.14 3.47
CA PRO A 85 -10.42 38.85 2.90
C PRO A 85 -11.06 37.65 3.61
N SER A 86 -11.44 37.81 4.89
CA SER A 86 -12.18 36.79 5.65
C SER A 86 -13.52 36.44 4.98
N LYS A 87 -14.23 37.43 4.43
CA LYS A 87 -15.51 37.22 3.72
C LYS A 87 -15.31 36.60 2.34
N GLU A 88 -14.27 36.99 1.60
CA GLU A 88 -13.95 36.38 0.31
C GLU A 88 -13.49 34.91 0.45
N GLN A 89 -12.63 34.60 1.43
CA GLN A 89 -12.20 33.22 1.69
C GLN A 89 -13.36 32.34 2.18
N SER A 90 -14.29 32.90 2.98
CA SER A 90 -15.51 32.18 3.38
C SER A 90 -16.47 31.94 2.21
N ALA A 91 -16.51 32.83 1.22
CA ALA A 91 -17.26 32.63 -0.02
C ALA A 91 -16.60 31.56 -0.92
N ALA A 92 -15.29 31.64 -1.14
CA ALA A 92 -14.52 30.69 -1.95
C ALA A 92 -14.61 29.26 -1.40
N GLY A 93 -14.41 29.08 -0.09
CA GLY A 93 -14.55 27.77 0.56
C GLY A 93 -15.98 27.20 0.51
N ARG A 94 -17.00 28.05 0.38
CA ARG A 94 -18.40 27.60 0.13
C ARG A 94 -18.61 27.17 -1.32
N THR A 95 -18.02 27.85 -2.30
CA THR A 95 -18.12 27.44 -3.71
C THR A 95 -17.33 26.15 -3.97
N GLU A 96 -16.12 26.01 -3.43
CA GLU A 96 -15.33 24.77 -3.55
C GLU A 96 -16.05 23.57 -2.91
N LEU A 97 -16.67 23.77 -1.74
CA LEU A 97 -17.48 22.73 -1.07
C LEU A 97 -18.74 22.36 -1.89
N GLN A 98 -19.41 23.35 -2.49
CA GLN A 98 -20.57 23.12 -3.36
C GLN A 98 -20.17 22.33 -4.62
N GLU A 99 -19.06 22.70 -5.28
CA GLU A 99 -18.52 21.98 -6.44
C GLU A 99 -18.13 20.54 -6.08
N ALA A 100 -17.50 20.33 -4.92
CA ALA A 100 -17.17 18.99 -4.42
C ALA A 100 -18.43 18.15 -4.10
N MET A 101 -19.49 18.76 -3.57
CA MET A 101 -20.78 18.10 -3.35
C MET A 101 -21.46 17.73 -4.68
N GLU A 102 -21.42 18.61 -5.69
CA GLU A 102 -21.95 18.34 -7.02
C GLU A 102 -21.11 17.33 -7.81
N HIS A 103 -19.80 17.24 -7.55
CA HIS A 103 -18.92 16.21 -8.11
C HIS A 103 -19.24 14.84 -7.50
N ASN A 104 -19.35 14.75 -6.17
CA ASN A 104 -19.80 13.50 -5.52
C ASN A 104 -21.21 13.09 -5.97
N SER A 105 -22.14 14.04 -6.11
CA SER A 105 -23.49 13.78 -6.64
C SER A 105 -23.50 13.34 -8.12
N ARG A 106 -22.42 13.61 -8.89
CA ARG A 106 -22.21 13.03 -10.23
C ARG A 106 -21.67 11.61 -10.14
N LEU A 107 -20.62 11.40 -9.35
CA LEU A 107 -20.04 10.08 -9.09
C LEU A 107 -21.06 9.08 -8.53
N ASP A 108 -21.94 9.46 -7.60
CA ASP A 108 -23.00 8.60 -7.09
C ASP A 108 -23.98 8.14 -8.18
N LYS A 109 -24.32 9.03 -9.12
CA LYS A 109 -25.19 8.71 -10.26
C LYS A 109 -24.48 7.78 -11.26
N GLU A 110 -23.19 7.99 -11.49
CA GLU A 110 -22.35 7.11 -12.31
C GLU A 110 -22.17 5.73 -11.67
N ILE A 111 -21.93 5.65 -10.35
CA ILE A 111 -21.86 4.40 -9.59
C ILE A 111 -23.20 3.65 -9.64
N LEU A 112 -24.34 4.34 -9.55
CA LEU A 112 -25.66 3.74 -9.71
C LEU A 112 -25.90 3.23 -11.15
N ALA A 113 -25.51 4.01 -12.17
CA ALA A 113 -25.62 3.61 -13.57
C ALA A 113 -24.71 2.42 -13.91
N LEU A 114 -23.49 2.38 -13.37
CA LEU A 114 -22.55 1.27 -13.49
C LEU A 114 -23.09 0.02 -12.79
N ARG A 115 -23.64 0.14 -11.57
CA ARG A 115 -24.29 -0.99 -10.87
C ARG A 115 -25.48 -1.54 -11.65
N ALA A 116 -26.34 -0.67 -12.20
CA ALA A 116 -27.46 -1.09 -13.04
C ALA A 116 -26.95 -1.80 -14.30
N ARG A 117 -25.90 -1.29 -14.96
CA ARG A 117 -25.32 -1.94 -16.14
C ARG A 117 -24.62 -3.26 -15.83
N VAL A 118 -23.96 -3.39 -14.67
CA VAL A 118 -23.42 -4.68 -14.21
C VAL A 118 -24.55 -5.68 -13.97
N GLN A 119 -25.67 -5.26 -13.36
CA GLN A 119 -26.85 -6.13 -13.23
C GLN A 119 -27.44 -6.53 -14.59
N THR A 120 -27.47 -5.64 -15.58
CA THR A 120 -27.87 -6.00 -16.96
C THR A 120 -26.90 -7.00 -17.58
N LEU A 121 -25.59 -6.79 -17.45
CA LEU A 121 -24.55 -7.68 -17.98
C LEU A 121 -24.55 -9.06 -17.28
N ASP A 122 -24.86 -9.13 -15.98
CA ASP A 122 -25.03 -10.40 -15.26
C ASP A 122 -26.32 -11.14 -15.70
N LEU A 123 -27.40 -10.42 -16.04
CA LEU A 123 -28.60 -11.01 -16.63
C LEU A 123 -28.36 -11.49 -18.07
N GLU A 124 -27.67 -10.71 -18.89
CA GLU A 124 -27.22 -11.12 -20.23
C GLU A 124 -26.31 -12.35 -20.15
N ARG A 125 -25.30 -12.33 -19.27
CA ARG A 125 -24.42 -13.47 -19.00
C ARG A 125 -25.18 -14.70 -18.53
N LYS A 126 -26.21 -14.54 -17.69
CA LYS A 126 -27.07 -15.65 -17.25
C LYS A 126 -27.89 -16.21 -18.42
N ALA A 127 -28.46 -15.36 -19.27
CA ALA A 127 -29.15 -15.79 -20.48
C ALA A 127 -28.21 -16.47 -21.50
N PHE A 128 -26.96 -16.01 -21.62
CA PHE A 128 -25.94 -16.70 -22.43
C PHE A 128 -25.51 -18.04 -21.82
N LEU A 129 -25.44 -18.16 -20.49
CA LEU A 129 -25.18 -19.44 -19.83
C LEU A 129 -26.33 -20.42 -20.01
N GLU A 130 -27.58 -19.96 -19.86
CA GLU A 130 -28.79 -20.75 -20.13
C GLU A 130 -28.89 -21.17 -21.60
N LEU A 131 -28.55 -20.29 -22.55
CA LEU A 131 -28.46 -20.63 -23.97
C LEU A 131 -27.31 -21.60 -24.27
N VAL A 132 -26.18 -21.52 -23.56
CA VAL A 132 -25.06 -22.47 -23.67
C VAL A 132 -25.40 -23.82 -23.01
N GLU A 133 -26.23 -23.85 -21.96
CA GLU A 133 -26.77 -25.09 -21.40
C GLU A 133 -27.82 -25.71 -22.33
N GLN A 134 -28.74 -24.91 -22.90
CA GLN A 134 -29.65 -25.37 -23.95
C GLN A 134 -28.91 -25.88 -25.18
N LEU A 135 -27.89 -25.17 -25.69
CA LEU A 135 -27.05 -25.66 -26.79
C LEU A 135 -26.26 -26.91 -26.41
N LYS A 136 -25.82 -27.07 -25.15
CA LYS A 136 -25.21 -28.33 -24.68
C LYS A 136 -26.23 -29.46 -24.62
N GLU A 137 -27.47 -29.19 -24.21
CA GLU A 137 -28.55 -30.18 -24.21
C GLU A 137 -28.96 -30.55 -25.64
N GLU A 138 -29.16 -29.59 -26.55
CA GLU A 138 -29.40 -29.83 -27.98
C GLU A 138 -28.24 -30.59 -28.64
N ILE A 139 -26.98 -30.22 -28.36
CA ILE A 139 -25.80 -30.97 -28.83
C ILE A 139 -25.77 -32.37 -28.22
N CYS A 140 -26.12 -32.55 -26.95
CA CYS A 140 -26.25 -33.87 -26.33
C CYS A 140 -27.43 -34.68 -26.89
N GLU A 141 -28.53 -34.06 -27.32
CA GLU A 141 -29.65 -34.74 -27.97
C GLU A 141 -29.35 -35.08 -29.44
N TYR A 142 -28.63 -34.22 -30.16
CA TYR A 142 -28.02 -34.56 -31.46
C TYR A 142 -27.05 -35.73 -31.32
N GLN A 143 -26.12 -35.68 -30.36
CA GLN A 143 -25.15 -36.77 -30.12
C GLN A 143 -25.82 -38.06 -29.62
N ARG A 144 -26.97 -37.98 -28.93
CA ARG A 144 -27.80 -39.17 -28.59
C ARG A 144 -28.58 -39.70 -29.79
N SER A 145 -29.03 -38.84 -30.71
CA SER A 145 -29.80 -39.25 -31.89
C SER A 145 -28.93 -39.82 -33.01
N GLU A 146 -27.67 -39.38 -33.14
CA GLU A 146 -26.79 -39.81 -34.22
C GLU A 146 -26.04 -41.15 -33.98
N ARG A 147 -25.90 -41.70 -32.76
CA ARG A 147 -25.08 -42.92 -32.52
C ARG A 147 -25.62 -43.97 -31.51
N PRO A 148 -26.21 -45.08 -32.01
CA PRO A 148 -26.45 -46.31 -31.24
C PRO A 148 -25.31 -47.36 -31.37
N GLY A 149 -25.06 -48.14 -30.30
CA GLY A 149 -24.09 -49.27 -30.24
C GLY A 149 -22.61 -48.85 -30.08
N GLN A 150 -21.72 -49.45 -29.28
CA GLN A 150 -21.50 -50.75 -28.60
C GLN A 150 -20.46 -51.70 -29.26
N SER A 151 -19.46 -52.08 -28.44
CA SER A 151 -18.67 -53.34 -28.41
C SER A 151 -17.70 -53.76 -29.53
N LEU A 152 -16.59 -54.40 -29.08
CA LEU A 152 -15.63 -55.23 -29.83
C LEU A 152 -16.25 -56.57 -30.28
N PRO A 153 -15.61 -57.31 -31.21
CA PRO A 153 -15.00 -58.59 -30.77
C PRO A 153 -13.66 -58.99 -31.43
N GLU A 154 -12.94 -59.85 -30.69
CA GLU A 154 -11.97 -60.94 -31.00
C GLU A 154 -11.14 -61.03 -32.30
N GLU A 155 -9.85 -61.37 -32.08
CA GLU A 155 -8.85 -62.19 -32.84
C GLU A 155 -9.37 -63.17 -33.93
N PRO A 156 -8.52 -63.68 -34.89
CA PRO A 156 -7.05 -63.72 -34.82
C PRO A 156 -6.24 -63.41 -36.11
N GLY A 157 -4.91 -63.26 -35.97
CA GLY A 157 -3.97 -63.94 -36.89
C GLY A 157 -2.85 -63.14 -37.61
N ALA A 158 -1.63 -63.67 -37.47
CA ALA A 158 -0.54 -63.68 -38.47
C ALA A 158 -0.03 -62.38 -39.14
N ALA A 159 0.98 -61.77 -38.51
CA ALA A 159 2.31 -61.45 -39.07
C ALA A 159 2.53 -60.99 -40.54
N SER A 160 3.41 -59.98 -40.65
CA SER A 160 4.57 -59.91 -41.58
C SER A 160 4.58 -58.85 -42.72
N LEU A 161 5.76 -58.23 -42.86
CA LEU A 161 6.39 -57.65 -44.07
C LEU A 161 5.67 -56.57 -44.94
N GLN A 162 6.10 -55.32 -44.72
CA GLN A 162 7.00 -54.59 -45.63
C GLN A 162 6.60 -54.37 -47.12
N GLY A 163 5.93 -53.24 -47.37
CA GLY A 163 6.39 -52.23 -48.37
C GLY A 163 6.00 -52.39 -49.85
N THR A 164 6.25 -51.31 -50.60
CA THR A 164 5.98 -51.10 -52.05
C THR A 164 4.51 -51.07 -52.48
N ARG A 165 4.11 -50.56 -53.68
CA ARG A 165 4.45 -49.34 -54.45
C ARG A 165 3.52 -49.30 -55.71
N ASP A 166 3.25 -48.12 -56.27
CA ASP A 166 2.81 -47.82 -57.65
C ASP A 166 1.43 -48.31 -58.21
N GLU A 167 0.72 -47.34 -58.82
CA GLU A 167 -0.06 -47.34 -60.09
C GLU A 167 -1.29 -48.25 -60.41
N GLY A 168 -2.17 -47.72 -61.29
CA GLY A 168 -3.34 -48.37 -61.93
C GLY A 168 -4.69 -47.91 -61.34
N ARG A 169 -5.61 -47.15 -61.97
CA ARG A 169 -6.11 -46.93 -63.36
C ARG A 169 -7.25 -47.89 -63.78
N ALA A 170 -8.24 -47.34 -64.51
CA ALA A 170 -9.40 -47.98 -65.17
C ALA A 170 -10.66 -48.08 -64.25
N GLU A 171 -11.83 -47.48 -64.57
CA GLU A 171 -12.86 -47.87 -65.59
C GLU A 171 -13.78 -49.00 -65.06
N ASP A 172 -15.12 -49.03 -65.20
CA ASP A 172 -16.12 -48.05 -65.70
C ASP A 172 -17.57 -48.50 -65.26
N GLU A 173 -18.60 -48.04 -65.97
CA GLU A 173 -19.96 -48.60 -66.13
C GLU A 173 -21.16 -48.07 -65.30
N HIS A 174 -22.09 -47.53 -66.08
CA HIS A 174 -23.40 -46.92 -65.84
C HIS A 174 -24.52 -47.88 -65.37
N GLY A 175 -25.72 -47.34 -65.04
CA GLY A 175 -26.95 -48.15 -65.19
C GLY A 175 -28.32 -47.68 -64.62
N ALA A 176 -28.95 -46.64 -65.20
CA ALA A 176 -30.41 -46.33 -65.13
C ALA A 176 -31.12 -46.16 -63.74
N GLY A 177 -32.28 -45.50 -63.59
CA GLY A 177 -33.06 -44.64 -64.49
C GLY A 177 -34.59 -44.92 -64.45
N ARG A 178 -35.43 -43.90 -64.16
CA ARG A 178 -36.87 -43.75 -64.57
C ARG A 178 -37.45 -42.42 -64.04
N ALA A 179 -38.42 -41.82 -64.74
CA ALA A 179 -39.06 -40.55 -64.37
C ALA A 179 -40.50 -40.69 -63.82
N TRP A 180 -40.96 -39.68 -63.10
CA TRP A 180 -42.37 -39.35 -62.80
C TRP A 180 -42.57 -37.81 -62.86
N SER A 181 -43.82 -37.36 -62.99
CA SER A 181 -44.23 -35.96 -63.24
C SER A 181 -43.70 -34.94 -62.21
N SER A 182 -43.47 -33.65 -62.49
CA SER A 182 -44.13 -32.70 -63.43
C SER A 182 -45.58 -32.31 -63.10
N LEU A 183 -45.86 -31.94 -61.85
CA LEU A 183 -46.86 -30.92 -61.46
C LEU A 183 -46.69 -30.53 -59.97
N ASP A 184 -45.66 -29.75 -59.61
CA ASP A 184 -45.51 -29.10 -58.28
C ASP A 184 -44.25 -28.17 -58.15
N GLN A 185 -43.65 -27.74 -59.25
CA GLN A 185 -42.29 -27.14 -59.24
C GLN A 185 -42.26 -25.64 -58.87
N GLU A 186 -43.19 -24.84 -59.40
CA GLU A 186 -43.09 -23.36 -59.42
C GLU A 186 -43.23 -22.67 -58.04
N ASP A 187 -43.80 -23.36 -57.05
CA ASP A 187 -43.94 -22.86 -55.67
C ASP A 187 -42.74 -23.26 -54.78
N ARG A 188 -42.03 -24.35 -55.13
CA ARG A 188 -40.76 -24.72 -54.48
C ARG A 188 -39.63 -23.77 -54.82
N ASP A 189 -39.53 -23.37 -56.09
CA ASP A 189 -38.38 -22.62 -56.57
C ASP A 189 -38.38 -21.17 -56.00
N GLN A 190 -39.55 -20.54 -55.82
CA GLN A 190 -39.68 -19.27 -55.09
C GLN A 190 -39.31 -19.39 -53.60
N GLY A 191 -39.67 -20.50 -52.95
CA GLY A 191 -39.21 -20.82 -51.60
C GLY A 191 -37.69 -20.96 -51.55
N GLY A 192 -37.09 -21.63 -52.54
CA GLY A 192 -35.64 -21.74 -52.70
C GLY A 192 -34.95 -20.39 -52.87
N GLU A 193 -35.40 -19.56 -53.81
CA GLU A 193 -34.80 -18.23 -54.05
C GLU A 193 -34.90 -17.30 -52.84
N THR A 194 -36.04 -17.27 -52.14
CA THR A 194 -36.22 -16.42 -50.96
C THR A 194 -35.39 -16.89 -49.77
N LEU A 195 -35.20 -18.21 -49.59
CA LEU A 195 -34.28 -18.77 -48.60
C LEU A 195 -32.82 -18.49 -48.98
N HIS A 196 -32.41 -18.70 -50.24
CA HIS A 196 -31.06 -18.38 -50.71
C HIS A 196 -30.73 -16.89 -50.58
N LYS A 197 -31.69 -16.00 -50.82
CA LYS A 197 -31.53 -14.56 -50.59
C LYS A 197 -31.31 -14.26 -49.11
N ARG A 198 -32.13 -14.84 -48.20
CA ARG A 198 -31.96 -14.66 -46.75
C ARG A 198 -30.63 -15.23 -46.24
N CYS A 199 -30.19 -16.36 -46.76
CA CYS A 199 -28.89 -16.94 -46.42
C CYS A 199 -27.72 -16.08 -46.92
N ARG A 200 -27.83 -15.51 -48.12
CA ARG A 200 -26.86 -14.53 -48.65
C ARG A 200 -26.80 -13.28 -47.77
N GLU A 201 -27.95 -12.67 -47.48
CA GLU A 201 -28.05 -11.52 -46.57
C GLU A 201 -27.48 -11.84 -45.18
N ALA A 202 -27.68 -13.06 -44.67
CA ALA A 202 -27.09 -13.50 -43.41
C ALA A 202 -25.55 -13.64 -43.48
N MET A 203 -25.00 -14.19 -44.58
CA MET A 203 -23.55 -14.26 -44.79
C MET A 203 -22.94 -12.86 -44.91
N GLU A 204 -23.50 -11.98 -45.73
CA GLU A 204 -23.04 -10.58 -45.89
C GLU A 204 -23.08 -9.82 -44.54
N ASN A 205 -24.08 -10.07 -43.70
CA ASN A 205 -24.14 -9.53 -42.33
C ASN A 205 -23.08 -10.13 -41.38
N MET A 206 -22.74 -11.42 -41.52
CA MET A 206 -21.67 -12.05 -40.74
C MET A 206 -20.28 -11.58 -41.21
N GLU A 207 -20.06 -11.46 -42.51
CA GLU A 207 -18.84 -10.91 -43.12
C GLU A 207 -18.62 -9.44 -42.71
N GLY A 208 -19.67 -8.62 -42.72
CA GLY A 208 -19.62 -7.25 -42.21
C GLY A 208 -19.26 -7.17 -40.71
N ARG A 209 -19.79 -8.08 -39.88
CA ARG A 209 -19.40 -8.19 -38.47
C ARG A 209 -17.96 -8.69 -38.30
N ASN A 210 -17.53 -9.66 -39.09
CA ASN A 210 -16.17 -10.19 -39.05
C ASN A 210 -15.15 -9.13 -39.47
N SER A 211 -15.43 -8.33 -40.51
CA SER A 211 -14.61 -7.17 -40.90
C SER A 211 -14.51 -6.13 -39.77
N GLN A 212 -15.61 -5.86 -39.06
CA GLN A 212 -15.59 -4.97 -37.88
C GLN A 212 -14.83 -5.55 -36.69
N LEU A 213 -14.84 -6.88 -36.51
CA LEU A 213 -14.06 -7.56 -35.47
C LEU A 213 -12.58 -7.59 -35.81
N LEU A 214 -12.21 -7.86 -37.06
CA LEU A 214 -10.83 -7.79 -37.56
C LEU A 214 -10.23 -6.40 -37.39
N HIS A 215 -10.95 -5.33 -37.76
CA HIS A 215 -10.49 -3.95 -37.53
C HIS A 215 -10.32 -3.64 -36.03
N LYS A 216 -11.19 -4.15 -35.15
CA LYS A 216 -11.03 -4.00 -33.70
C LYS A 216 -9.82 -4.77 -33.16
N LEU A 217 -9.60 -5.99 -33.66
CA LEU A 217 -8.47 -6.83 -33.29
C LEU A 217 -7.15 -6.18 -33.73
N GLN A 218 -7.04 -5.73 -34.97
CA GLN A 218 -5.87 -4.98 -35.48
C GLN A 218 -5.62 -3.67 -34.70
N LYS A 219 -6.67 -2.99 -34.24
CA LYS A 219 -6.51 -1.80 -33.38
C LYS A 219 -5.99 -2.15 -31.99
N LEU A 220 -6.40 -3.28 -31.42
CA LEU A 220 -5.89 -3.79 -30.14
C LEU A 220 -4.47 -4.33 -30.27
N GLU A 221 -4.10 -4.90 -31.42
CA GLU A 221 -2.72 -5.29 -31.73
C GLU A 221 -1.81 -4.06 -31.79
N GLN A 222 -2.22 -2.98 -32.47
CA GLN A 222 -1.47 -1.71 -32.45
C GLN A 222 -1.39 -1.11 -31.03
N GLU A 223 -2.51 -1.05 -30.29
CA GLU A 223 -2.49 -0.56 -28.90
C GLU A 223 -1.58 -1.39 -27.98
N HIS A 224 -1.38 -2.68 -28.29
CA HIS A 224 -0.44 -3.55 -27.59
C HIS A 224 1.02 -3.31 -28.05
N GLU A 225 1.28 -3.11 -29.34
CA GLU A 225 2.60 -2.75 -29.88
C GLU A 225 3.07 -1.40 -29.29
N ASP A 226 2.22 -0.37 -29.36
CA ASP A 226 2.43 0.93 -28.72
C ASP A 226 2.67 0.82 -27.21
N LEU A 227 2.13 -0.22 -26.54
CA LEU A 227 2.34 -0.50 -25.11
C LEU A 227 3.67 -1.21 -24.84
N VAL A 228 4.13 -2.07 -25.75
CA VAL A 228 5.43 -2.73 -25.66
C VAL A 228 6.55 -1.71 -25.83
N GLU A 229 6.48 -0.85 -26.87
CA GLU A 229 7.47 0.22 -27.09
C GLU A 229 7.63 1.10 -25.83
N ARG A 230 6.52 1.55 -25.23
CA ARG A 230 6.54 2.36 -24.00
C ARG A 230 7.04 1.60 -22.77
N ASN A 231 6.92 0.27 -22.72
CA ASN A 231 7.53 -0.53 -21.66
C ASN A 231 9.05 -0.64 -21.87
N GLU A 232 9.52 -0.83 -23.11
CA GLU A 232 10.95 -0.85 -23.44
C GLU A 232 11.62 0.51 -23.16
N GLU A 233 10.96 1.63 -23.47
CA GLU A 233 11.41 2.97 -23.06
C GLU A 233 11.53 3.10 -21.53
N LEU A 234 10.51 2.64 -20.78
CA LEU A 234 10.51 2.68 -19.32
C LEU A 234 11.58 1.77 -18.70
N GLU A 235 11.85 0.60 -19.28
CA GLU A 235 12.93 -0.29 -18.85
C GLU A 235 14.31 0.32 -19.13
N SER A 236 14.50 1.02 -20.26
CA SER A 236 15.74 1.77 -20.56
C SER A 236 15.95 2.90 -19.54
N ILE A 237 14.93 3.73 -19.30
CA ILE A 237 15.00 4.85 -18.33
C ILE A 237 15.27 4.32 -16.91
N LEU A 238 14.66 3.20 -16.51
CA LEU A 238 14.88 2.57 -15.21
C LEU A 238 16.30 1.99 -15.11
N GLY A 239 16.82 1.39 -16.18
CA GLY A 239 18.20 0.92 -16.29
C GLY A 239 19.23 2.04 -16.17
N GLU A 240 19.06 3.12 -16.94
CA GLU A 240 19.87 4.33 -16.89
C GLU A 240 19.84 4.97 -15.49
N THR A 241 18.65 5.12 -14.90
CA THR A 241 18.49 5.64 -13.54
C THR A 241 19.23 4.76 -12.52
N GLN A 242 19.14 3.43 -12.64
CA GLN A 242 19.85 2.51 -11.73
C GLN A 242 21.38 2.58 -11.91
N ILE A 243 21.88 2.80 -13.14
CA ILE A 243 23.31 3.00 -13.40
C ILE A 243 23.78 4.34 -12.80
N GLN A 244 23.02 5.42 -13.01
CA GLN A 244 23.30 6.73 -12.43
C GLN A 244 23.35 6.67 -10.90
N THR A 245 22.36 6.06 -10.25
CA THR A 245 22.34 5.89 -8.78
C THR A 245 23.51 5.04 -8.26
N LYS A 246 23.99 4.04 -9.03
CA LYS A 246 25.20 3.29 -8.68
C LYS A 246 26.46 4.17 -8.77
N GLN A 247 26.62 4.94 -9.84
CA GLN A 247 27.77 5.83 -10.01
C GLN A 247 27.80 6.96 -8.96
N GLU A 248 26.64 7.53 -8.60
CA GLU A 248 26.52 8.50 -7.51
C GLU A 248 26.87 7.85 -6.15
N LYS A 249 26.40 6.62 -5.89
CA LYS A 249 26.78 5.88 -4.68
C LYS A 249 28.28 5.59 -4.62
N GLU A 250 28.90 5.16 -5.72
CA GLU A 250 30.35 4.93 -5.80
C GLU A 250 31.15 6.23 -5.57
N GLN A 251 30.66 7.36 -6.08
CA GLN A 251 31.23 8.68 -5.78
C GLN A 251 31.14 9.02 -4.29
N PHE A 252 29.96 8.91 -3.68
CA PHE A 252 29.79 9.17 -2.24
C PHE A 252 30.59 8.21 -1.35
N GLU A 253 30.72 6.93 -1.73
CA GLU A 253 31.59 6.00 -1.01
C GLU A 253 33.06 6.42 -1.09
N SER A 254 33.54 6.88 -2.25
CA SER A 254 34.91 7.43 -2.39
C SER A 254 35.14 8.74 -1.62
N GLU A 255 34.13 9.62 -1.52
CA GLU A 255 34.20 10.84 -0.70
C GLU A 255 34.22 10.49 0.80
N VAL A 256 33.41 9.53 1.22
CA VAL A 256 33.37 9.04 2.61
C VAL A 256 34.69 8.37 2.99
N GLU A 257 35.28 7.54 2.13
CA GLU A 257 36.62 6.97 2.34
C GLU A 257 37.69 8.06 2.47
N GLY A 258 37.66 9.08 1.61
CA GLY A 258 38.58 10.23 1.68
C GLY A 258 38.42 11.05 2.96
N LEU A 259 37.19 11.23 3.44
CA LEU A 259 36.91 11.89 4.73
C LEU A 259 37.34 11.03 5.92
N GLN A 260 37.13 9.72 5.89
CA GLN A 260 37.58 8.77 6.92
C GLN A 260 39.12 8.78 7.05
N GLN A 261 39.84 8.69 5.93
CA GLN A 261 41.31 8.80 5.92
C GLN A 261 41.80 10.12 6.53
N LYS A 262 41.09 11.23 6.26
CA LYS A 262 41.41 12.54 6.83
C LYS A 262 41.10 12.63 8.33
N ILE A 263 40.01 12.03 8.80
CA ILE A 263 39.69 11.91 10.23
C ILE A 263 40.80 11.13 10.93
N THR A 264 41.19 9.96 10.42
CA THR A 264 42.27 9.15 11.01
C THR A 264 43.62 9.88 11.03
N SER A 265 43.95 10.69 10.01
CA SER A 265 45.13 11.56 10.07
C SER A 265 45.06 12.52 11.26
N LEU A 266 43.95 13.27 11.38
CA LEU A 266 43.75 14.24 12.46
C LEU A 266 43.69 13.58 13.85
N GLU A 267 43.15 12.37 13.97
CA GLU A 267 43.20 11.56 15.20
C GLU A 267 44.64 11.20 15.58
N THR A 268 45.48 10.78 14.62
CA THR A 268 46.90 10.51 14.90
C THR A 268 47.70 11.76 15.25
N GLU A 269 47.43 12.89 14.59
CA GLU A 269 48.02 14.20 14.94
C GLU A 269 47.60 14.64 16.35
N LEU A 270 46.32 14.47 16.71
CA LEU A 270 45.80 14.79 18.04
C LEU A 270 46.44 13.94 19.14
N LEU A 271 46.61 12.63 18.89
CA LEU A 271 47.29 11.71 19.81
C LEU A 271 48.77 12.07 19.98
N GLU A 272 49.47 12.49 18.92
CA GLU A 272 50.86 12.95 19.01
C GLU A 272 50.96 14.28 19.78
N VAL A 273 50.05 15.24 19.55
CA VAL A 273 49.95 16.48 20.33
C VAL A 273 49.66 16.20 21.82
N GLN A 274 48.72 15.28 22.12
CA GLN A 274 48.39 14.89 23.49
C GLN A 274 49.56 14.22 24.20
N LYS A 275 50.29 13.33 23.51
CA LYS A 275 51.53 12.73 24.01
C LYS A 275 52.58 13.81 24.30
N ASN A 276 52.85 14.69 23.34
CA ASN A 276 53.85 15.77 23.47
C ASN A 276 53.51 16.73 24.63
N ARG A 277 52.22 17.01 24.86
CA ARG A 277 51.75 17.75 26.04
C ARG A 277 52.09 17.01 27.33
N SER A 278 51.77 15.71 27.45
CA SER A 278 52.10 14.91 28.63
C SER A 278 53.62 14.81 28.91
N GLU A 279 54.44 14.92 27.85
CA GLU A 279 55.90 15.00 27.96
C GLU A 279 56.41 16.39 28.36
N MET A 280 55.64 17.47 28.14
CA MET A 280 55.90 18.78 28.74
C MET A 280 55.46 18.83 30.20
N ASP A 281 54.24 18.37 30.52
CA ASP A 281 53.70 18.36 31.88
C ASP A 281 54.66 17.64 32.86
N ARG A 282 55.26 16.52 32.42
CA ARG A 282 56.31 15.79 33.16
C ARG A 282 57.62 16.57 33.34
N LYS A 283 58.03 17.40 32.37
CA LYS A 283 59.24 18.23 32.46
C LYS A 283 59.01 19.45 33.36
N GLU A 284 57.78 19.97 33.39
CA GLU A 284 57.40 21.11 34.21
C GLU A 284 57.28 20.71 35.69
N GLN A 285 56.66 19.56 36.00
CA GLN A 285 56.67 18.99 37.37
C GLN A 285 58.08 18.66 37.88
N ALA A 286 58.99 18.26 36.98
CA ALA A 286 60.40 18.05 37.33
C ALA A 286 61.17 19.35 37.63
N ALA A 287 60.67 20.51 37.19
CA ALA A 287 61.25 21.81 37.48
C ALA A 287 60.71 22.44 38.78
N SER A 288 59.40 22.29 39.07
CA SER A 288 58.80 22.88 40.27
C SER A 288 59.28 22.24 41.57
N GLY A 289 59.60 20.93 41.56
CA GLY A 289 60.06 20.17 42.74
C GLY A 289 61.44 20.56 43.29
N ALA A 290 62.11 21.58 42.75
CA ALA A 290 63.47 21.98 43.11
C ALA A 290 63.58 23.23 44.00
N GLN A 291 62.46 23.92 44.31
CA GLN A 291 62.51 25.29 44.86
C GLN A 291 61.88 25.49 46.26
N GLU A 292 61.19 24.50 46.84
CA GLU A 292 60.59 24.59 48.18
C GLU A 292 61.36 23.77 49.23
N MET A 293 62.50 24.30 49.74
CA MET A 293 63.23 23.69 50.87
C MET A 293 64.16 24.67 51.61
N GLN A 294 63.65 25.85 52.02
CA GLN A 294 64.34 26.72 52.98
C GLN A 294 63.35 27.53 53.84
N GLU A 295 63.71 27.73 55.11
CA GLU A 295 62.91 28.34 56.22
C GLU A 295 61.70 27.51 56.73
N GLY A 296 61.43 27.38 58.04
CA GLY A 296 62.14 28.02 59.16
C GLY A 296 61.88 27.56 60.62
N PHE A 297 61.08 26.51 60.90
CA PHE A 297 60.78 25.97 62.26
C PHE A 297 60.13 26.95 63.27
N PRO A 298 59.71 26.52 64.49
CA PRO A 298 59.35 25.17 64.98
C PRO A 298 57.79 25.06 65.09
N ASP A 299 57.08 24.24 65.88
CA ASP A 299 57.25 23.11 66.83
C ASP A 299 55.85 22.42 66.92
N SER A 300 55.58 21.22 67.47
CA SER A 300 56.41 20.17 68.09
C SER A 300 55.68 18.80 68.07
N GLN A 301 56.37 17.77 68.56
CA GLN A 301 55.86 16.53 69.19
C GLN A 301 54.80 15.63 68.51
N LEU A 302 55.31 14.44 68.11
CA LEU A 302 54.81 13.09 68.44
C LEU A 302 53.67 12.42 67.62
N GLU A 303 54.08 11.26 67.09
CA GLU A 303 53.37 9.96 67.04
C GLU A 303 52.13 9.74 66.13
N LEU A 304 52.37 8.91 65.11
CA LEU A 304 51.46 7.91 64.52
C LEU A 304 50.81 7.04 65.63
N PRO A 305 49.62 6.39 65.44
CA PRO A 305 49.26 5.72 64.19
C PRO A 305 47.75 5.64 63.79
N SER A 306 47.53 4.90 62.70
CA SER A 306 46.31 4.14 62.33
C SER A 306 45.72 3.32 63.51
N PRO A 307 44.46 2.77 63.46
CA PRO A 307 43.94 1.98 62.33
C PRO A 307 42.41 1.88 62.09
N SER A 308 42.07 1.16 61.00
CA SER A 308 40.93 0.21 60.83
C SER A 308 39.46 0.59 61.15
N ASN A 309 38.64 0.46 60.10
CA ASN A 309 37.39 -0.32 60.02
C ASN A 309 36.49 -0.48 61.27
N THR A 310 35.20 -0.14 61.17
CA THR A 310 34.09 -1.07 60.80
C THR A 310 32.71 -0.36 60.88
N SER A 311 31.73 -0.83 60.13
CA SER A 311 30.27 -0.51 60.20
C SER A 311 29.63 -0.92 61.56
N PRO A 312 28.30 -0.79 61.85
CA PRO A 312 27.18 -0.33 60.99
C PRO A 312 26.03 0.52 61.64
N GLY A 313 25.23 1.17 60.79
CA GLY A 313 23.75 1.09 60.86
C GLY A 313 22.93 2.07 61.73
N LEU A 314 21.60 1.93 61.58
CA LEU A 314 20.48 2.48 62.38
C LEU A 314 20.03 3.96 62.23
N GLN A 315 18.87 4.11 61.54
CA GLN A 315 17.69 4.91 61.91
C GLN A 315 17.61 6.45 61.79
N ARG A 316 16.38 6.87 61.41
CA ARG A 316 15.51 7.90 62.02
C ARG A 316 15.53 9.39 61.56
N THR A 317 14.32 9.82 61.14
CA THR A 317 13.61 11.09 61.46
C THR A 317 14.27 12.46 61.20
N SER A 318 13.86 13.08 60.08
CA SER A 318 12.98 14.28 60.00
C SER A 318 13.27 15.59 60.78
N ALA A 319 12.88 16.70 60.13
CA ALA A 319 12.53 18.02 60.71
C ALA A 319 13.70 18.91 61.19
N SER A 320 13.63 20.25 61.14
CA SER A 320 12.79 21.22 60.39
C SER A 320 13.36 22.63 60.60
N ARG A 321 13.04 23.61 59.73
CA ARG A 321 12.85 25.08 59.97
C ARG A 321 12.86 25.85 58.64
N ASP A 322 11.81 26.58 58.24
CA ASP A 322 11.28 27.88 58.74
C ASP A 322 12.05 29.06 58.13
N LEU A 323 11.50 30.12 57.47
CA LEU A 323 10.13 30.67 57.26
C LEU A 323 10.06 31.33 55.85
N MET A 324 8.92 31.37 55.12
CA MET A 324 7.79 32.34 55.16
C MET A 324 8.18 33.84 55.10
N ASP A 325 7.43 34.74 54.44
CA ASP A 325 6.18 34.61 53.64
C ASP A 325 6.38 35.35 52.28
N VAL A 326 5.45 35.76 51.40
CA VAL A 326 3.98 36.02 51.35
C VAL A 326 3.51 35.66 49.91
N SER A 327 2.26 35.71 49.40
CA SER A 327 1.08 36.58 49.62
C SER A 327 -0.25 35.80 49.42
N HIS A 328 -1.39 36.51 49.28
CA HIS A 328 -2.69 35.98 48.82
C HIS A 328 -2.88 36.19 47.30
N GLU A 329 -3.87 35.62 46.59
CA GLU A 329 -5.32 35.80 46.78
C GLU A 329 -6.15 34.48 46.73
N LYS A 330 -7.47 34.56 46.99
CA LYS A 330 -8.39 33.41 47.21
C LYS A 330 -9.61 33.47 46.28
N HIS A 331 -10.18 32.30 45.95
CA HIS A 331 -11.61 31.97 46.12
C HIS A 331 -11.78 30.44 45.95
N LYS A 332 -12.26 29.71 46.98
CA LYS A 332 -13.68 29.39 47.30
C LYS A 332 -14.41 28.55 46.23
N ASP A 333 -15.27 27.58 46.56
CA ASP A 333 -15.53 26.76 47.77
C ASP A 333 -16.54 25.66 47.36
N SER A 334 -16.32 24.38 47.69
CA SER A 334 -17.38 23.44 48.09
C SER A 334 -16.78 22.11 48.57
N ALA A 335 -17.38 21.51 49.59
CA ALA A 335 -16.97 20.22 50.17
C ALA A 335 -18.23 19.35 50.45
N LEU A 336 -18.04 18.30 51.27
CA LEU A 336 -18.97 17.21 51.70
C LEU A 336 -18.70 15.90 50.91
N LEU A 337 -18.22 14.79 51.50
CA LEU A 337 -18.60 14.08 52.76
C LEU A 337 -20.04 13.52 52.69
N ASP A 338 -20.31 12.23 52.99
CA ASP A 338 -19.43 11.11 53.39
C ASP A 338 -20.12 9.74 53.06
N PRO A 339 -19.57 8.55 53.37
CA PRO A 339 -20.01 7.26 52.80
C PRO A 339 -21.03 6.45 53.65
N GLU A 340 -21.64 5.45 53.01
CA GLU A 340 -22.27 4.28 53.66
C GLU A 340 -21.71 2.96 53.07
N ALA A 341 -21.95 1.82 53.74
CA ALA A 341 -21.21 0.57 53.52
C ALA A 341 -22.06 -0.71 53.70
N SER A 342 -21.44 -1.88 53.42
CA SER A 342 -21.97 -3.25 53.59
C SER A 342 -23.03 -3.67 52.53
N GLU A 343 -23.34 -4.96 52.30
CA GLU A 343 -23.01 -6.20 53.03
C GLU A 343 -23.01 -7.45 52.10
N ILE A 344 -22.69 -8.64 52.64
CA ILE A 344 -22.83 -10.01 52.07
C ILE A 344 -21.79 -10.34 50.97
N LEU A 345 -20.77 -11.19 51.12
CA LEU A 345 -20.55 -12.55 51.70
C LEU A 345 -20.84 -13.75 50.77
N GLN A 346 -19.79 -14.58 50.63
CA GLN A 346 -19.75 -16.04 50.41
C GLN A 346 -20.47 -16.67 49.21
N ASP A 347 -19.67 -17.28 48.34
CA ASP A 347 -19.74 -18.74 48.16
C ASP A 347 -18.33 -19.28 47.79
N GLU A 348 -17.91 -20.42 48.34
CA GLU A 348 -16.56 -20.98 48.09
C GLU A 348 -16.50 -22.52 48.18
N GLN A 349 -15.67 -23.11 47.31
CA GLN A 349 -15.10 -24.48 47.34
C GLN A 349 -16.02 -25.72 47.16
N SER A 350 -15.65 -26.55 46.16
CA SER A 350 -15.75 -28.02 46.28
C SER A 350 -14.73 -28.76 45.37
N HIS A 351 -13.61 -29.21 45.98
CA HIS A 351 -12.65 -30.24 45.48
C HIS A 351 -11.79 -29.88 44.24
N ARG A 352 -10.47 -30.14 44.17
CA ARG A 352 -9.64 -31.38 44.36
C ARG A 352 -9.93 -32.44 43.28
N GLU A 353 -8.96 -33.15 42.68
CA GLU A 353 -7.51 -33.29 42.97
C GLU A 353 -6.75 -33.85 41.74
N GLU A 354 -5.47 -33.51 41.54
CA GLU A 354 -4.35 -34.44 41.23
C GLU A 354 -2.98 -33.71 41.07
N GLN A 355 -1.90 -34.47 40.86
CA GLN A 355 -0.47 -34.09 41.03
C GLN A 355 0.20 -33.82 39.65
N THR A 356 1.41 -33.26 39.47
CA THR A 356 2.69 -33.44 40.21
C THR A 356 3.66 -32.24 40.15
N GLN A 357 4.28 -31.93 41.30
CA GLN A 357 5.71 -31.62 41.56
C GLN A 357 6.65 -31.25 40.38
N GLU A 358 7.28 -30.05 40.45
CA GLU A 358 8.65 -29.81 39.95
C GLU A 358 9.36 -28.64 40.72
N ASP A 359 10.64 -28.39 40.42
CA ASP A 359 11.68 -27.79 41.31
C ASP A 359 11.67 -26.23 41.47
N PRO A 360 11.75 -25.66 42.70
CA PRO A 360 11.76 -24.21 42.92
C PRO A 360 13.11 -23.49 42.70
N HIS A 361 14.21 -24.16 42.32
CA HIS A 361 15.54 -23.53 42.26
C HIS A 361 15.91 -22.77 40.96
N GLY A 362 15.01 -22.65 39.99
CA GLY A 362 15.26 -21.93 38.73
C GLY A 362 15.21 -20.39 38.84
N ASP A 363 14.22 -19.85 39.57
CA ASP A 363 13.76 -18.46 39.39
C ASP A 363 14.62 -17.37 40.05
N ALA A 364 15.51 -17.72 40.98
CA ALA A 364 16.38 -16.73 41.62
C ALA A 364 17.40 -16.14 40.64
N LYS A 365 17.97 -16.97 39.77
CA LYS A 365 19.03 -16.57 38.83
C LYS A 365 18.50 -15.76 37.65
N THR A 366 17.31 -16.09 37.17
CA THR A 366 16.61 -15.33 36.11
C THR A 366 16.29 -13.92 36.60
N TYR A 367 15.89 -13.77 37.87
CA TYR A 367 15.66 -12.46 38.49
C TYR A 367 16.95 -11.66 38.67
N GLU A 368 18.03 -12.30 39.14
CA GLU A 368 19.34 -11.67 39.32
C GLU A 368 19.96 -11.21 37.98
N GLU A 369 19.84 -12.02 36.92
CA GLU A 369 20.27 -11.65 35.56
C GLU A 369 19.40 -10.54 34.95
N GLN A 370 18.11 -10.48 35.27
CA GLN A 370 17.23 -9.37 34.87
C GLN A 370 17.60 -8.07 35.61
N MET A 371 17.88 -8.12 36.92
CA MET A 371 18.35 -6.96 37.68
C MET A 371 19.69 -6.43 37.15
N ALA A 372 20.63 -7.30 36.80
CA ALA A 372 21.90 -6.88 36.18
C ALA A 372 21.68 -6.16 34.83
N LYS A 373 20.71 -6.60 34.02
CA LYS A 373 20.33 -5.95 32.76
C LYS A 373 19.64 -4.60 32.98
N VAL A 374 18.82 -4.47 34.02
CA VAL A 374 18.21 -3.17 34.40
C VAL A 374 19.30 -2.17 34.77
N VAL A 375 20.23 -2.54 35.68
CA VAL A 375 21.33 -1.64 36.10
C VAL A 375 22.23 -1.25 34.91
N PHE A 376 22.52 -2.18 34.00
CA PHE A 376 23.29 -1.88 32.78
C PHE A 376 22.57 -0.93 31.80
N LEU A 377 21.23 -0.95 31.77
CA LEU A 377 20.43 0.02 31.01
C LEU A 377 20.32 1.36 31.74
N GLU A 378 20.23 1.38 33.06
CA GLU A 378 20.24 2.61 33.87
C GLU A 378 21.58 3.36 33.75
N GLU A 379 22.72 2.66 33.73
CA GLU A 379 24.05 3.25 33.51
C GLU A 379 24.19 3.86 32.10
N GLN A 380 23.71 3.18 31.05
CA GLN A 380 23.65 3.75 29.68
C GLN A 380 22.71 4.95 29.59
N ILE A 381 21.54 4.90 30.24
CA ILE A 381 20.60 6.02 30.32
C ILE A 381 21.20 7.20 31.10
N LYS A 382 22.18 6.96 31.97
CA LYS A 382 22.94 7.99 32.66
C LYS A 382 24.06 8.57 31.80
N SER A 383 24.88 7.76 31.12
CA SER A 383 25.93 8.26 30.22
C SER A 383 25.35 9.08 29.06
N LEU A 384 24.24 8.63 28.46
CA LEU A 384 23.55 9.38 27.40
C LEU A 384 23.00 10.74 27.87
N ARG A 385 22.70 10.93 29.17
CA ARG A 385 22.33 12.25 29.72
C ARG A 385 23.55 13.14 29.93
N GLU A 386 24.65 12.57 30.41
CA GLU A 386 25.91 13.28 30.61
C GLU A 386 26.49 13.76 29.26
N GLU A 387 26.39 12.93 28.22
CA GLU A 387 26.69 13.28 26.82
C GLU A 387 25.74 14.37 26.28
N GLN A 388 24.43 14.27 26.56
CA GLN A 388 23.46 15.30 26.17
C GLN A 388 23.73 16.67 26.84
N GLU A 389 24.13 16.68 28.12
CA GLU A 389 24.45 17.89 28.87
C GLU A 389 25.77 18.54 28.41
N LEU A 390 26.77 17.72 28.04
CA LEU A 390 27.99 18.16 27.36
C LEU A 390 27.68 18.82 26.01
N LEU A 391 26.90 18.16 25.15
CA LEU A 391 26.48 18.70 23.85
C LEU A 391 25.69 20.01 23.99
N CYS A 392 24.81 20.13 24.98
CA CYS A 392 24.13 21.39 25.28
C CYS A 392 25.09 22.51 25.70
N SER A 393 26.16 22.17 26.41
CA SER A 393 27.20 23.12 26.84
C SER A 393 28.07 23.59 25.68
N GLU A 394 28.53 22.67 24.82
CA GLU A 394 29.29 22.99 23.60
C GLU A 394 28.47 23.83 22.61
N LEU A 395 27.18 23.51 22.43
CA LEU A 395 26.26 24.27 21.59
C LEU A 395 26.08 25.70 22.09
N LEU A 396 26.05 25.90 23.41
CA LEU A 396 25.96 27.22 24.04
C LEU A 396 27.25 28.03 23.88
N GLU A 397 28.43 27.39 23.93
CA GLU A 397 29.69 28.05 23.54
C GLU A 397 29.76 28.39 22.05
N SER A 398 29.32 27.48 21.18
CA SER A 398 29.29 27.68 19.73
C SER A 398 28.40 28.87 19.38
N ASN A 399 27.24 29.00 20.03
CA ASN A 399 26.34 30.14 19.80
C ASN A 399 26.91 31.48 20.31
N LYS A 400 27.66 31.48 21.43
CA LYS A 400 28.43 32.68 21.86
C LYS A 400 29.50 33.08 20.84
N LYS A 401 30.20 32.10 20.26
CA LYS A 401 31.21 32.33 19.20
C LYS A 401 30.55 32.88 17.92
N LYS A 402 29.32 32.45 17.59
CA LYS A 402 28.48 33.03 16.54
C LYS A 402 28.09 34.49 16.84
N GLU A 403 27.55 34.80 18.03
CA GLU A 403 27.14 36.17 18.38
C GLU A 403 28.31 37.17 18.26
N GLU A 404 29.52 36.79 18.70
CA GLU A 404 30.70 37.67 18.61
C GLU A 404 31.20 37.86 17.16
N LEU A 405 31.16 36.83 16.31
CA LEU A 405 31.45 36.95 14.88
C LEU A 405 30.41 37.79 14.14
N GLU A 406 29.12 37.67 14.50
CA GLU A 406 28.04 38.47 13.93
C GLU A 406 28.17 39.95 14.32
N LYS A 407 28.64 40.23 15.54
CA LYS A 407 29.00 41.58 16.01
C LYS A 407 30.17 42.18 15.22
N GLN A 408 31.27 41.45 15.06
CA GLN A 408 32.41 41.88 14.23
C GLN A 408 32.00 42.14 12.77
N LEU A 409 31.10 41.32 12.22
CA LEU A 409 30.55 41.53 10.87
C LEU A 409 29.69 42.79 10.78
N LYS A 410 28.92 43.14 11.83
CA LYS A 410 28.15 44.39 11.88
C LYS A 410 29.06 45.61 11.99
N GLU A 411 30.06 45.56 12.85
CA GLU A 411 31.08 46.61 13.01
C GLU A 411 31.81 46.89 11.68
N SER A 412 32.30 45.84 10.99
CA SER A 412 32.96 45.99 9.69
C SER A 412 32.04 46.47 8.56
N ASN A 413 30.75 46.12 8.59
CA ASN A 413 29.78 46.69 7.63
C ASN A 413 29.48 48.17 7.91
N GLU A 414 29.57 48.63 9.17
CA GLU A 414 29.41 50.04 9.53
C GLU A 414 30.64 50.86 9.09
N GLU A 415 31.86 50.35 9.32
CA GLU A 415 33.09 50.94 8.75
C GLU A 415 33.00 51.07 7.23
N LYS A 416 32.53 50.02 6.55
CA LYS A 416 32.31 50.01 5.09
C LYS A 416 31.23 51.03 4.66
N ARG A 417 30.19 51.26 5.47
CA ARG A 417 29.18 52.32 5.23
C ARG A 417 29.83 53.70 5.33
N MET A 418 30.58 53.96 6.39
CA MET A 418 31.28 55.23 6.61
C MET A 418 32.30 55.53 5.50
N LEU A 419 33.04 54.53 5.03
CA LEU A 419 33.96 54.66 3.89
C LEU A 419 33.23 54.95 2.57
N LEU A 420 32.04 54.40 2.35
CA LEU A 420 31.22 54.71 1.16
C LEU A 420 30.64 56.13 1.23
N GLU A 421 30.29 56.61 2.42
CA GLU A 421 29.87 57.99 2.67
C GLU A 421 31.03 58.97 2.40
N GLU A 422 32.22 58.70 2.96
CA GLU A 422 33.43 59.49 2.72
C GLU A 422 33.82 59.52 1.23
N ILE A 423 33.80 58.37 0.55
CA ILE A 423 34.03 58.28 -0.90
C ILE A 423 32.99 59.11 -1.68
N SER A 424 31.76 59.21 -1.19
CA SER A 424 30.69 60.00 -1.82
C SER A 424 30.87 61.50 -1.58
N GLN A 425 31.26 61.90 -0.37
CA GLN A 425 31.63 63.28 -0.04
C GLN A 425 32.88 63.72 -0.81
N LEU A 426 33.92 62.89 -0.90
CA LEU A 426 35.12 63.17 -1.71
C LEU A 426 34.77 63.32 -3.19
N LYS A 427 33.91 62.45 -3.75
CA LYS A 427 33.39 62.62 -5.12
C LYS A 427 32.60 63.92 -5.29
N HIS A 428 31.85 64.38 -4.29
CA HIS A 428 31.18 65.70 -4.32
C HIS A 428 32.20 66.83 -4.30
N ASN A 429 33.11 66.85 -3.32
CA ASN A 429 34.18 67.84 -3.19
C ASN A 429 35.03 67.97 -4.47
N ILE A 430 35.36 66.85 -5.13
CA ILE A 430 36.11 66.84 -6.42
C ILE A 430 35.29 67.46 -7.56
N ARG A 431 33.96 67.30 -7.59
CA ARG A 431 33.08 67.98 -8.56
C ARG A 431 33.02 69.48 -8.27
N SER A 432 32.72 69.86 -7.04
CA SER A 432 32.63 71.26 -6.63
C SER A 432 33.94 72.03 -6.81
N ALA A 433 35.09 71.42 -6.50
CA ALA A 433 36.41 72.02 -6.75
C ALA A 433 36.72 72.16 -8.26
N ARG A 434 36.22 71.24 -9.10
CA ARG A 434 36.37 71.30 -10.55
C ARG A 434 35.45 72.35 -11.18
N GLU A 435 34.27 72.56 -10.63
CA GLU A 435 33.31 73.60 -11.02
C GLU A 435 33.78 75.00 -10.58
N GLN A 436 34.36 75.12 -9.37
CA GLN A 436 35.06 76.34 -8.94
C GLN A 436 36.35 76.61 -9.72
N GLY A 437 36.98 75.57 -10.27
CA GLY A 437 38.16 75.70 -11.14
C GLY A 437 37.86 76.21 -12.55
N ASP A 438 36.59 76.29 -12.98
CA ASP A 438 36.22 76.66 -14.36
C ASP A 438 35.97 78.18 -14.54
N THR A 439 36.22 79.00 -13.49
CA THR A 439 36.29 80.46 -13.64
C THR A 439 37.68 80.94 -14.07
N GLY A 440 38.02 80.71 -15.35
CA GLY A 440 38.68 81.79 -16.11
C GLY A 440 40.12 81.64 -16.59
N GLU A 441 40.82 80.50 -16.45
CA GLU A 441 42.10 80.29 -17.18
C GLU A 441 41.91 79.56 -18.52
N THR A 442 41.06 80.12 -19.37
CA THR A 442 41.15 79.87 -20.82
C THR A 442 42.44 80.47 -21.34
N TRP A 443 43.50 79.65 -21.46
CA TRP A 443 44.73 80.02 -22.16
C TRP A 443 44.46 80.21 -23.67
N ARG A 444 43.99 81.41 -23.97
CA ARG A 444 43.59 81.90 -25.30
C ARG A 444 44.80 82.01 -26.21
N MET A 445 45.22 80.89 -26.78
CA MET A 445 46.08 80.86 -27.96
C MET A 445 45.44 81.73 -29.04
N SER A 446 46.01 82.91 -29.24
CA SER A 446 45.45 83.95 -30.10
C SER A 446 46.10 83.86 -31.47
N PRO A 447 45.36 83.51 -32.55
CA PRO A 447 45.93 83.35 -33.89
C PRO A 447 46.22 84.72 -34.51
N GLY A 448 47.36 85.31 -34.13
CA GLY A 448 47.85 86.58 -34.66
C GLY A 448 48.52 86.40 -36.03
N LEU A 449 47.76 86.62 -37.10
CA LEU A 449 48.25 86.59 -38.48
C LEU A 449 49.31 87.67 -38.74
N GLU A 450 50.44 87.24 -39.30
CA GLU A 450 51.02 87.72 -40.58
C GLU A 450 50.77 89.18 -41.02
N GLN A 451 51.03 90.19 -40.18
CA GLN A 451 51.27 91.55 -40.69
C GLN A 451 52.15 92.43 -39.79
N ARG A 452 53.48 92.28 -39.88
CA ARG A 452 54.43 93.29 -39.37
C ARG A 452 55.79 93.36 -40.09
N GLU A 453 55.76 93.42 -41.42
CA GLU A 453 56.88 94.04 -42.15
C GLU A 453 56.99 95.55 -41.83
N SER A 454 58.14 96.12 -42.17
CA SER A 454 58.33 97.57 -42.37
C SER A 454 57.93 98.52 -41.23
N ARG A 455 58.80 98.58 -40.20
CA ARG A 455 59.13 99.88 -39.57
C ARG A 455 60.62 100.02 -39.25
N PHE A 456 61.47 99.78 -40.25
CA PHE A 456 62.79 100.39 -40.27
C PHE A 456 62.64 101.88 -40.58
N LEU A 457 63.04 102.75 -39.66
CA LEU A 457 63.22 104.17 -39.95
C LEU A 457 64.56 104.34 -40.68
N PRO A 458 64.61 104.92 -41.89
CA PRO A 458 65.86 105.17 -42.59
C PRO A 458 66.56 106.38 -41.96
N TRP A 459 67.38 106.15 -40.92
CA TRP A 459 68.20 107.22 -40.35
C TRP A 459 69.39 107.52 -41.26
N GLN A 460 69.20 108.46 -42.18
CA GLN A 460 70.21 108.85 -43.17
C GLN A 460 71.35 109.64 -42.52
N SER A 461 72.58 109.42 -43.01
CA SER A 461 73.72 110.30 -42.72
C SER A 461 73.48 111.69 -43.30
N SER A 462 73.31 112.69 -42.43
CA SER A 462 73.28 114.09 -42.84
C SER A 462 74.70 114.61 -43.09
N ALA A 463 75.15 114.56 -44.34
CA ALA A 463 76.45 115.10 -44.76
C ALA A 463 76.43 116.65 -44.82
N GLY A 464 76.47 117.29 -43.65
CA GLY A 464 76.55 118.74 -43.52
C GLY A 464 77.98 119.27 -43.77
N SER A 465 78.30 119.57 -45.03
CA SER A 465 79.53 120.28 -45.39
C SER A 465 79.33 121.80 -45.33
N LEU A 466 80.17 122.52 -44.58
CA LEU A 466 80.49 123.93 -44.82
C LEU A 466 81.78 124.35 -44.10
N ASP A 467 82.40 125.41 -44.62
CA ASP A 467 83.76 125.87 -44.28
C ASP A 467 83.80 126.76 -43.00
N GLY A 468 84.97 126.89 -42.39
CA GLY A 468 85.16 127.51 -41.06
C GLY A 468 86.62 127.70 -40.65
N SER A 469 87.46 128.23 -41.53
CA SER A 469 88.88 128.52 -41.24
C SER A 469 89.07 129.50 -40.07
N LEU A 470 89.87 129.11 -39.06
CA LEU A 470 91.03 129.89 -38.55
C LEU A 470 91.82 129.21 -37.41
N LYS A 471 93.09 128.89 -37.69
CA LYS A 471 94.29 128.94 -36.81
C LYS A 471 94.33 128.26 -35.41
N GLN A 472 95.24 127.27 -35.35
CA GLN A 472 96.48 127.31 -34.53
C GLN A 472 96.46 126.84 -33.06
N GLY A 473 97.05 125.65 -32.80
CA GLY A 473 97.81 125.38 -31.56
C GLY A 473 97.55 124.06 -30.81
N LEU A 474 98.62 123.26 -30.63
CA LEU A 474 98.82 122.19 -29.63
C LEU A 474 97.84 120.98 -29.68
N SER A 475 98.25 119.72 -29.53
CA SER A 475 99.55 119.09 -29.23
C SER A 475 99.55 117.69 -29.89
N GLU A 476 100.72 117.10 -30.17
CA GLU A 476 100.85 115.73 -30.72
C GLU A 476 100.21 114.67 -29.81
N GLU A 477 100.14 114.92 -28.51
CA GLU A 477 99.40 114.11 -27.52
C GLU A 477 97.94 113.87 -27.94
N LYS A 478 97.30 114.83 -28.62
CA LYS A 478 95.92 114.67 -29.12
C LYS A 478 95.84 113.64 -30.25
N PHE A 479 96.86 113.55 -31.09
CA PHE A 479 96.92 112.55 -32.16
C PHE A 479 97.20 111.17 -31.58
N GLN A 480 98.19 111.06 -30.68
CA GLN A 480 98.52 109.82 -29.97
C GLN A 480 97.29 109.26 -29.22
N GLN A 481 96.62 110.11 -28.44
CA GLN A 481 95.40 109.76 -27.72
C GLN A 481 94.22 109.42 -28.65
N GLN A 482 94.21 109.92 -29.89
CA GLN A 482 93.18 109.58 -30.87
C GLN A 482 93.48 108.25 -31.59
N GLU A 483 94.75 107.92 -31.81
CA GLU A 483 95.15 106.59 -32.26
C GLU A 483 94.90 105.54 -31.17
N GLU A 484 95.23 105.83 -29.91
CA GLU A 484 94.90 104.98 -28.75
C GLU A 484 93.40 104.72 -28.66
N LYS A 485 92.54 105.75 -28.81
CA LYS A 485 91.08 105.59 -28.89
C LYS A 485 90.66 104.71 -30.07
N LEU A 486 91.31 104.82 -31.23
CA LEU A 486 91.05 103.95 -32.39
C LEU A 486 91.50 102.50 -32.15
N GLN A 487 92.61 102.28 -31.45
CA GLN A 487 93.08 100.95 -31.06
C GLN A 487 92.14 100.33 -30.01
N GLN A 488 91.69 101.11 -29.02
CA GLN A 488 90.69 100.73 -28.02
C GLN A 488 89.36 100.35 -28.69
N LEU A 489 88.81 101.19 -29.56
CA LEU A 489 87.59 100.88 -30.34
C LEU A 489 87.74 99.62 -31.19
N ARG A 490 88.93 99.33 -31.74
CA ARG A 490 89.24 98.08 -32.46
C ARG A 490 89.39 96.86 -31.54
N GLN A 491 89.65 97.04 -30.24
CA GLN A 491 89.61 95.96 -29.25
C GLN A 491 88.17 95.74 -28.77
N ASP A 492 87.44 96.81 -28.45
CA ASP A 492 86.04 96.76 -28.02
C ASP A 492 85.12 96.18 -29.11
N LEU A 493 85.31 96.55 -30.38
CA LEU A 493 84.58 95.94 -31.49
C LEU A 493 84.82 94.41 -31.56
N ARG A 494 86.05 93.94 -31.37
CA ARG A 494 86.37 92.50 -31.35
C ARG A 494 85.81 91.81 -30.10
N ARG A 495 85.80 92.50 -28.95
CA ARG A 495 85.15 92.02 -27.72
C ARG A 495 83.64 91.87 -27.91
N VAL A 496 82.97 92.86 -28.52
CA VAL A 496 81.55 92.82 -28.86
C VAL A 496 81.26 91.73 -29.88
N GLN A 497 82.05 91.61 -30.95
CA GLN A 497 81.92 90.53 -31.93
C GLN A 497 82.02 89.15 -31.28
N ASN A 498 83.01 88.92 -30.40
CA ASN A 498 83.16 87.66 -29.68
C ASN A 498 81.98 87.38 -28.72
N LEU A 499 81.45 88.41 -28.05
CA LEU A 499 80.26 88.29 -27.19
C LEU A 499 79.00 87.96 -28.02
N CYS A 500 78.78 88.65 -29.15
CA CYS A 500 77.71 88.33 -30.09
C CYS A 500 77.85 86.90 -30.63
N SER A 501 79.04 86.47 -31.04
CA SER A 501 79.31 85.09 -31.48
C SER A 501 79.22 84.06 -30.34
N SER A 502 79.16 84.47 -29.08
CA SER A 502 78.86 83.59 -27.94
C SER A 502 77.35 83.52 -27.68
N ALA A 503 76.68 84.66 -27.60
CA ALA A 503 75.23 84.76 -27.48
C ALA A 503 74.51 84.07 -28.65
N GLU A 504 75.05 84.12 -29.87
CA GLU A 504 74.52 83.36 -31.01
C GLU A 504 74.63 81.85 -30.84
N ARG A 505 75.74 81.34 -30.27
CA ARG A 505 75.91 79.89 -30.02
C ARG A 505 75.00 79.42 -28.89
N GLU A 506 74.88 80.21 -27.83
CA GLU A 506 73.99 79.97 -26.69
C GLU A 506 72.52 80.01 -27.13
N LEU A 507 72.13 80.96 -27.99
CA LEU A 507 70.79 81.07 -28.56
C LEU A 507 70.49 79.98 -29.61
N ARG A 508 71.50 79.42 -30.30
CA ARG A 508 71.35 78.19 -31.09
C ARG A 508 71.13 76.97 -30.19
N TYR A 509 71.95 76.81 -29.15
CA TYR A 509 71.81 75.74 -28.16
C TYR A 509 70.43 75.73 -27.49
N GLU A 510 69.93 76.89 -27.02
CA GLU A 510 68.58 76.98 -26.44
C GLU A 510 67.46 76.76 -27.47
N ARG A 511 67.67 77.09 -28.76
CA ARG A 511 66.73 76.72 -29.83
C ARG A 511 66.70 75.21 -30.09
N GLU A 512 67.86 74.56 -30.14
CA GLU A 512 67.99 73.11 -30.34
C GLU A 512 67.39 72.34 -29.16
N LYS A 513 67.67 72.77 -27.93
CA LYS A 513 67.08 72.28 -26.68
C LYS A 513 65.56 72.48 -26.63
N ASN A 514 65.04 73.64 -27.08
CA ASN A 514 63.60 73.88 -27.17
C ASN A 514 62.95 72.96 -28.23
N ALA A 515 63.59 72.77 -29.40
CA ALA A 515 63.11 71.83 -30.41
C ALA A 515 63.11 70.37 -29.89
N GLU A 516 64.07 69.97 -29.06
CA GLU A 516 64.07 68.64 -28.42
C GLU A 516 62.96 68.52 -27.36
N LEU A 517 62.77 69.54 -26.51
CA LEU A 517 61.65 69.60 -25.57
C LEU A 517 60.28 69.55 -26.29
N GLN A 518 60.15 70.14 -27.48
CA GLN A 518 58.94 70.03 -28.30
C GLN A 518 58.69 68.60 -28.79
N LYS A 519 59.72 67.86 -29.23
CA LYS A 519 59.59 66.43 -29.57
C LYS A 519 59.15 65.61 -28.36
N GLN A 520 59.77 65.85 -27.20
CA GLN A 520 59.42 65.15 -25.96
C GLN A 520 57.98 65.45 -25.52
N ASN A 521 57.53 66.71 -25.65
CA ASN A 521 56.15 67.10 -25.36
C ASN A 521 55.16 66.42 -26.33
N LEU A 522 55.48 66.35 -27.63
CA LEU A 522 54.67 65.62 -28.61
C LEU A 522 54.59 64.11 -28.30
N LEU A 523 55.69 63.48 -27.91
CA LEU A 523 55.72 62.07 -27.52
C LEU A 523 54.89 61.82 -26.24
N LEU A 524 55.01 62.70 -25.25
CA LEU A 524 54.17 62.67 -24.05
C LEU A 524 52.68 62.84 -24.38
N GLN A 525 52.33 63.73 -25.31
CA GLN A 525 50.95 63.88 -25.79
C GLN A 525 50.45 62.59 -26.47
N GLN A 526 51.27 61.94 -27.31
CA GLN A 526 50.94 60.66 -27.94
C GLN A 526 50.68 59.57 -26.90
N GLU A 527 51.59 59.37 -25.95
CA GLU A 527 51.41 58.39 -24.87
C GLU A 527 50.21 58.74 -23.96
N CYS A 528 49.97 60.02 -23.65
CA CYS A 528 48.75 60.44 -22.96
C CYS A 528 47.47 60.11 -23.74
N THR A 529 47.45 60.23 -25.08
CA THR A 529 46.28 59.82 -25.88
C THR A 529 46.10 58.29 -25.92
N LYS A 530 47.20 57.53 -25.99
CA LYS A 530 47.21 56.06 -25.95
C LYS A 530 46.72 55.52 -24.60
N VAL A 531 47.30 55.98 -23.49
CA VAL A 531 46.84 55.63 -22.13
C VAL A 531 45.36 56.03 -21.92
N LYS A 532 44.91 57.16 -22.49
CA LYS A 532 43.50 57.58 -22.45
C LYS A 532 42.57 56.69 -23.29
N ALA A 533 43.08 56.03 -24.34
CA ALA A 533 42.34 55.02 -25.10
C ALA A 533 42.31 53.67 -24.38
N GLU A 534 43.44 53.23 -23.82
CA GLU A 534 43.56 52.02 -22.99
C GLU A 534 42.65 52.12 -21.75
N LEU A 535 42.63 53.26 -21.06
CA LEU A 535 41.71 53.54 -19.94
C LEU A 535 40.24 53.44 -20.35
N LYS A 536 39.87 53.93 -21.55
CA LYS A 536 38.50 53.78 -22.09
C LYS A 536 38.17 52.32 -22.37
N GLN A 537 39.09 51.58 -22.98
CA GLN A 537 38.89 50.15 -23.28
C GLN A 537 38.78 49.32 -21.98
N ALA A 538 39.60 49.61 -20.96
CA ALA A 538 39.53 48.97 -19.66
C ALA A 538 38.20 49.29 -18.94
N ARG A 539 37.70 50.53 -19.04
CA ARG A 539 36.38 50.91 -18.49
C ARG A 539 35.22 50.21 -19.20
N ALA A 540 35.27 50.07 -20.53
CA ALA A 540 34.27 49.31 -21.29
C ALA A 540 34.28 47.83 -20.87
N LYS A 541 35.46 47.18 -20.88
CA LYS A 541 35.60 45.79 -20.39
C LYS A 541 35.09 45.61 -18.95
N LEU A 542 35.21 46.63 -18.10
CA LEU A 542 34.70 46.63 -16.73
C LEU A 542 33.17 46.79 -16.67
N SER A 543 32.54 47.61 -17.52
CA SER A 543 31.08 47.63 -17.61
C SER A 543 30.55 46.30 -18.13
N ASP A 544 31.15 45.77 -19.21
CA ASP A 544 30.74 44.50 -19.82
C ASP A 544 30.87 43.32 -18.83
N SER A 545 31.93 43.31 -18.00
CA SER A 545 32.09 42.32 -16.93
C SER A 545 31.13 42.55 -15.75
N THR A 546 30.77 43.80 -15.44
CA THR A 546 29.79 44.11 -14.39
C THR A 546 28.39 43.65 -14.82
N GLU A 547 27.98 43.93 -16.05
CA GLU A 547 26.67 43.52 -16.61
C GLU A 547 26.53 41.99 -16.70
N THR A 548 27.59 41.30 -17.13
CA THR A 548 27.60 39.82 -17.14
C THR A 548 27.58 39.23 -15.74
N CYS A 549 28.33 39.78 -14.78
CA CYS A 549 28.21 39.41 -13.36
C CYS A 549 26.79 39.62 -12.82
N SER A 550 26.16 40.78 -13.05
CA SER A 550 24.78 41.05 -12.62
C SER A 550 23.76 40.09 -13.26
N SER A 551 23.95 39.74 -14.54
CA SER A 551 23.12 38.74 -15.22
C SER A 551 23.26 37.35 -14.60
N LEU A 552 24.49 36.93 -14.28
CA LEU A 552 24.77 35.65 -13.62
C LEU A 552 24.25 35.60 -12.18
N SER A 553 24.39 36.67 -11.39
CA SER A 553 23.77 36.77 -10.06
C SER A 553 22.26 36.62 -10.14
N ALA A 554 21.59 37.32 -11.05
CA ALA A 554 20.15 37.18 -11.24
C ALA A 554 19.74 35.78 -11.76
N GLN A 555 20.59 35.07 -12.51
CA GLN A 555 20.35 33.67 -12.88
C GLN A 555 20.49 32.73 -11.67
N TRP A 556 21.50 32.93 -10.83
CA TRP A 556 21.71 32.18 -9.59
C TRP A 556 20.56 32.40 -8.59
N GLU A 557 20.10 33.64 -8.41
CA GLU A 557 18.94 33.97 -7.56
C GLU A 557 17.66 33.26 -8.03
N ARG A 558 17.37 33.26 -9.34
CA ARG A 558 16.23 32.52 -9.92
C ARG A 558 16.37 31.00 -9.73
N SER A 559 17.60 30.48 -9.81
CA SER A 559 17.87 29.06 -9.53
C SER A 559 17.61 28.73 -8.06
N GLN A 560 18.13 29.53 -7.13
CA GLN A 560 17.95 29.36 -5.69
C GLN A 560 16.47 29.50 -5.28
N GLN A 561 15.72 30.43 -5.90
CA GLN A 561 14.26 30.53 -5.74
C GLN A 561 13.56 29.24 -6.17
N LYS A 562 13.92 28.68 -7.34
CA LYS A 562 13.34 27.43 -7.86
C LYS A 562 13.68 26.22 -6.98
N VAL A 563 14.88 26.17 -6.39
CA VAL A 563 15.25 25.15 -5.38
C VAL A 563 14.34 25.26 -4.16
N ARG A 564 14.18 26.46 -3.59
CA ARG A 564 13.30 26.70 -2.42
C ARG A 564 11.83 26.34 -2.69
N GLU A 565 11.35 26.52 -3.93
CA GLU A 565 10.02 26.06 -4.35
C GLU A 565 9.90 24.53 -4.48
N LEU A 566 10.97 23.84 -4.89
CA LEU A 566 11.01 22.37 -4.99
C LEU A 566 11.11 21.74 -3.59
N GLU A 567 11.89 22.31 -2.67
CA GLU A 567 11.93 21.94 -1.25
C GLU A 567 10.54 22.05 -0.59
N GLN A 568 9.81 23.14 -0.88
CA GLN A 568 8.44 23.32 -0.38
C GLN A 568 7.45 22.30 -0.98
N LYS A 569 7.65 21.86 -2.23
CA LYS A 569 6.85 20.80 -2.84
C LYS A 569 7.18 19.43 -2.24
N LEU A 570 8.47 19.11 -2.06
CA LEU A 570 8.93 17.85 -1.47
C LEU A 570 8.44 17.66 -0.03
N SER A 571 8.48 18.71 0.79
CA SER A 571 7.93 18.68 2.16
C SER A 571 6.41 18.48 2.20
N LYS A 572 5.66 19.08 1.25
CA LYS A 572 4.21 18.82 1.07
C LYS A 572 3.95 17.37 0.66
N CYS A 573 4.74 16.80 -0.26
CA CYS A 573 4.66 15.37 -0.62
C CYS A 573 4.93 14.48 0.60
N SER A 574 6.02 14.71 1.33
CA SER A 574 6.35 13.95 2.56
C SER A 574 5.24 14.03 3.62
N GLN A 575 4.56 15.18 3.74
CA GLN A 575 3.39 15.30 4.61
C GLN A 575 2.19 14.48 4.10
N ALA A 576 1.93 14.47 2.79
CA ALA A 576 0.90 13.63 2.19
C ALA A 576 1.21 12.13 2.36
N ASP A 577 2.47 11.71 2.22
CA ASP A 577 2.91 10.32 2.44
C ASP A 577 2.70 9.88 3.89
N LYS A 578 3.01 10.74 4.87
CA LYS A 578 2.77 10.50 6.31
C LYS A 578 1.27 10.41 6.64
N LEU A 579 0.42 11.16 5.95
CA LEU A 579 -1.03 11.01 6.05
C LEU A 579 -1.51 9.72 5.37
N HIS A 580 -0.94 9.36 4.22
CA HIS A 580 -1.29 8.15 3.50
C HIS A 580 -0.89 6.87 4.24
N SER A 581 0.27 6.82 4.91
CA SER A 581 0.63 5.70 5.80
C SER A 581 -0.35 5.60 6.96
N SER A 582 -0.60 6.70 7.68
CA SER A 582 -1.59 6.75 8.76
C SER A 582 -3.00 6.30 8.35
N LEU A 583 -3.43 6.57 7.11
CA LEU A 583 -4.70 6.08 6.56
C LEU A 583 -4.64 4.59 6.16
N ARG A 584 -3.52 4.14 5.57
CA ARG A 584 -3.27 2.72 5.24
C ARG A 584 -3.28 1.84 6.49
N ASP A 585 -2.69 2.31 7.59
CA ASP A 585 -2.60 1.58 8.85
C ASP A 585 -3.96 1.52 9.56
N ARG A 586 -4.71 2.63 9.59
CA ARG A 586 -6.11 2.63 10.07
C ARG A 586 -7.01 1.71 9.24
N LEU A 587 -6.82 1.66 7.91
CA LEU A 587 -7.53 0.71 7.04
C LEU A 587 -7.14 -0.75 7.34
N ALA A 588 -5.87 -1.03 7.68
CA ALA A 588 -5.44 -2.36 8.11
C ALA A 588 -6.03 -2.75 9.47
N GLN A 589 -6.08 -1.81 10.42
CA GLN A 589 -6.70 -2.00 11.73
C GLN A 589 -8.20 -2.34 11.60
N GLU A 590 -8.96 -1.56 10.83
CA GLU A 590 -10.39 -1.82 10.61
C GLU A 590 -10.64 -3.11 9.81
N LYS A 591 -9.76 -3.48 8.86
CA LYS A 591 -9.81 -4.81 8.21
C LYS A 591 -9.62 -5.95 9.23
N SER A 592 -8.68 -5.81 10.18
CA SER A 592 -8.49 -6.79 11.25
C SER A 592 -9.73 -6.88 12.16
N ARG A 593 -10.24 -5.74 12.60
CA ARG A 593 -11.46 -5.60 13.43
C ARG A 593 -12.70 -6.21 12.76
N ALA A 594 -12.88 -5.98 11.46
CA ALA A 594 -13.93 -6.60 10.66
C ALA A 594 -13.75 -8.13 10.55
N GLY A 595 -12.52 -8.61 10.37
CA GLY A 595 -12.20 -10.05 10.39
C GLY A 595 -12.49 -10.71 11.74
N GLU A 596 -12.22 -10.03 12.85
CA GLU A 596 -12.64 -10.48 14.19
C GLU A 596 -14.16 -10.48 14.36
N ALA A 597 -14.85 -9.42 13.93
CA ALA A 597 -16.30 -9.34 13.97
C ALA A 597 -16.93 -10.50 13.17
N GLN A 598 -16.41 -10.79 11.98
CA GLN A 598 -16.85 -11.93 11.17
C GLN A 598 -16.60 -13.28 11.87
N LYS A 599 -15.43 -13.47 12.51
CA LYS A 599 -15.15 -14.66 13.34
C LYS A 599 -16.13 -14.79 14.52
N LYS A 600 -16.53 -13.67 15.14
CA LYS A 600 -17.55 -13.64 16.21
C LYS A 600 -18.95 -13.98 15.67
N ILE A 601 -19.32 -13.43 14.50
CA ILE A 601 -20.59 -13.74 13.80
C ILE A 601 -20.67 -15.23 13.45
N SER A 602 -19.65 -15.82 12.83
CA SER A 602 -19.66 -17.26 12.48
C SER A 602 -19.78 -18.16 13.72
N LYS A 603 -19.13 -17.80 14.84
CA LYS A 603 -19.29 -18.52 16.13
C LYS A 603 -20.72 -18.42 16.68
N LEU A 604 -21.37 -17.26 16.57
CA LEU A 604 -22.75 -17.07 17.01
C LEU A 604 -23.75 -17.78 16.08
N GLN A 605 -23.52 -17.76 14.76
CA GLN A 605 -24.32 -18.50 13.78
C GLN A 605 -24.23 -20.02 13.99
N GLN A 606 -23.06 -20.55 14.36
CA GLN A 606 -22.93 -21.96 14.71
C GLN A 606 -23.72 -22.29 15.98
N LYS A 607 -23.50 -21.53 17.08
CA LYS A 607 -24.27 -21.70 18.33
C LYS A 607 -25.78 -21.62 18.11
N LEU A 608 -26.26 -20.74 17.23
CA LEU A 608 -27.66 -20.63 16.87
C LEU A 608 -28.18 -21.92 16.21
N LYS A 609 -27.47 -22.46 15.22
CA LYS A 609 -27.81 -23.75 14.58
C LYS A 609 -27.80 -24.90 15.58
N ASP A 610 -26.80 -24.94 16.47
CA ASP A 610 -26.69 -25.97 17.51
C ASP A 610 -27.92 -25.90 18.46
N SER A 611 -28.31 -24.69 18.89
CA SER A 611 -29.51 -24.50 19.73
C SER A 611 -30.82 -24.81 19.01
N GLN A 612 -30.91 -24.52 17.70
CA GLN A 612 -32.08 -24.87 16.87
C GLN A 612 -32.21 -26.39 16.74
N HIS A 613 -31.10 -27.10 16.54
CA HIS A 613 -31.10 -28.56 16.52
C HIS A 613 -31.47 -29.17 17.88
N GLN A 614 -30.94 -28.62 18.98
CA GLN A 614 -31.34 -29.03 20.34
C GLN A 614 -32.84 -28.79 20.61
N LEU A 615 -33.40 -27.67 20.14
CA LEU A 615 -34.84 -27.39 20.25
C LEU A 615 -35.67 -28.41 19.48
N LEU A 616 -35.34 -28.69 18.22
CA LEU A 616 -36.04 -29.71 17.41
C LEU A 616 -36.00 -31.10 18.06
N LEU A 617 -34.87 -31.48 18.68
CA LEU A 617 -34.76 -32.72 19.45
C LEU A 617 -35.61 -32.71 20.74
N ALA A 618 -35.80 -31.55 21.37
CA ALA A 618 -36.69 -31.40 22.52
C ALA A 618 -38.17 -31.44 22.10
N GLU A 619 -38.54 -30.82 20.99
CA GLU A 619 -39.89 -30.83 20.42
C GLU A 619 -40.31 -32.25 19.99
N ALA A 620 -39.40 -33.02 19.40
CA ALA A 620 -39.60 -34.45 19.14
C ALA A 620 -39.88 -35.23 20.43
N ARG A 621 -39.01 -35.13 21.44
CA ARG A 621 -39.19 -35.80 22.74
C ARG A 621 -40.49 -35.42 23.46
N VAL A 622 -40.92 -34.15 23.33
CA VAL A 622 -42.20 -33.67 23.87
C VAL A 622 -43.39 -34.26 23.10
N SER A 623 -43.23 -34.50 21.80
CA SER A 623 -44.26 -35.14 20.97
C SER A 623 -44.37 -36.64 21.28
N ASP A 624 -43.24 -37.35 21.39
CA ASP A 624 -43.19 -38.75 21.82
C ASP A 624 -43.82 -38.93 23.21
N LYS A 625 -43.51 -38.03 24.15
CA LYS A 625 -44.10 -38.02 25.50
C LYS A 625 -45.62 -37.82 25.48
N LYS A 626 -46.16 -36.99 24.57
CA LYS A 626 -47.61 -36.81 24.41
C LYS A 626 -48.29 -38.09 23.90
N LEU A 627 -47.70 -38.75 22.91
CA LEU A 627 -48.20 -40.02 22.39
C LEU A 627 -48.24 -41.08 23.50
N LEU A 628 -47.15 -41.23 24.27
CA LEU A 628 -47.11 -42.13 25.43
C LEU A 628 -48.12 -41.75 26.53
N GLU A 629 -48.40 -40.46 26.74
CA GLU A 629 -49.46 -40.00 27.65
C GLU A 629 -50.88 -40.25 27.12
N GLU A 630 -51.07 -40.39 25.81
CA GLU A 630 -52.33 -40.72 25.17
C GLU A 630 -52.57 -42.24 25.16
N GLU A 631 -51.55 -43.04 24.79
CA GLU A 631 -51.55 -44.50 24.97
C GLU A 631 -51.83 -44.90 26.43
N LEU A 632 -51.24 -44.19 27.40
CA LEU A 632 -51.48 -44.41 28.83
C LEU A 632 -52.91 -44.07 29.26
N LYS A 633 -53.58 -43.10 28.61
CA LYS A 633 -55.01 -42.81 28.87
C LYS A 633 -55.87 -43.91 28.27
N GLU A 634 -55.63 -44.29 27.01
CA GLU A 634 -56.40 -45.35 26.35
C GLU A 634 -56.26 -46.68 27.10
N ALA A 635 -55.05 -47.03 27.55
CA ALA A 635 -54.79 -48.21 28.38
C ALA A 635 -55.61 -48.20 29.68
N ARG A 636 -55.76 -47.04 30.34
CA ARG A 636 -56.59 -46.89 31.56
C ARG A 636 -58.08 -46.97 31.26
N GLU A 637 -58.55 -46.41 30.14
CA GLU A 637 -59.95 -46.53 29.71
C GLU A 637 -60.30 -47.96 29.29
N ASN A 638 -59.36 -48.64 28.64
CA ASN A 638 -59.42 -50.06 28.31
C ASN A 638 -59.46 -50.93 29.58
N GLU A 639 -58.62 -50.66 30.58
CA GLU A 639 -58.66 -51.32 31.88
C GLU A 639 -60.01 -51.09 32.58
N ALA A 640 -60.46 -49.83 32.68
CA ALA A 640 -61.73 -49.47 33.30
C ALA A 640 -62.96 -50.03 32.55
N ARG A 641 -62.83 -50.38 31.27
CA ARG A 641 -63.84 -51.15 30.52
C ARG A 641 -63.80 -52.63 30.92
N VAL A 642 -62.64 -53.27 30.90
CA VAL A 642 -62.49 -54.70 31.27
C VAL A 642 -62.90 -54.94 32.74
N GLN A 643 -62.60 -54.01 33.66
CA GLN A 643 -63.06 -54.08 35.05
C GLN A 643 -64.60 -54.07 35.16
N ARG A 644 -65.30 -53.25 34.36
CA ARG A 644 -66.77 -53.23 34.31
C ARG A 644 -67.34 -54.51 33.72
N GLU A 645 -66.80 -54.97 32.59
CA GLU A 645 -67.21 -56.23 31.94
C GLU A 645 -67.02 -57.44 32.87
N LEU A 646 -65.91 -57.48 33.62
CA LEU A 646 -65.66 -58.49 34.65
C LEU A 646 -66.68 -58.40 35.81
N HIS A 647 -67.01 -57.20 36.28
CA HIS A 647 -68.00 -57.02 37.34
C HIS A 647 -69.41 -57.43 36.90
N GLU A 648 -69.83 -57.05 35.69
CA GLU A 648 -71.05 -57.55 35.07
C GLU A 648 -71.03 -59.09 34.94
N GLY A 649 -69.91 -59.67 34.53
CA GLY A 649 -69.72 -61.12 34.45
C GLY A 649 -69.73 -61.83 35.82
N GLN A 650 -69.42 -61.13 36.91
CA GLN A 650 -69.61 -61.63 38.28
C GLN A 650 -71.09 -61.57 38.69
N LEU A 651 -71.80 -60.47 38.39
CA LEU A 651 -73.23 -60.33 38.68
C LEU A 651 -74.08 -61.34 37.90
N LYS A 652 -73.80 -61.50 36.60
CA LYS A 652 -74.45 -62.50 35.72
C LYS A 652 -74.22 -63.92 36.23
N ARG A 653 -73.01 -64.25 36.73
CA ARG A 653 -72.74 -65.55 37.38
C ARG A 653 -73.53 -65.75 38.66
N LYS A 654 -73.58 -64.77 39.57
CA LYS A 654 -74.37 -64.85 40.82
C LYS A 654 -75.86 -65.10 40.55
N LEU A 655 -76.42 -64.47 39.52
CA LEU A 655 -77.82 -64.70 39.11
C LEU A 655 -78.03 -66.13 38.59
N LEU A 656 -77.11 -66.66 37.78
CA LEU A 656 -77.16 -68.04 37.30
C LEU A 656 -76.94 -69.05 38.44
N GLU A 657 -76.08 -68.76 39.41
CA GLU A 657 -75.85 -69.56 40.62
C GLU A 657 -77.12 -69.62 41.49
N GLN A 658 -77.84 -68.50 41.63
CA GLN A 658 -79.15 -68.45 42.30
C GLN A 658 -80.19 -69.31 41.56
N GLN A 659 -80.34 -69.15 40.23
CA GLN A 659 -81.25 -69.96 39.41
C GLN A 659 -80.93 -71.46 39.47
N VAL A 660 -79.65 -71.84 39.49
CA VAL A 660 -79.21 -73.23 39.65
C VAL A 660 -79.55 -73.77 41.03
N GLU A 661 -79.46 -72.96 42.10
CA GLU A 661 -79.84 -73.39 43.44
C GLU A 661 -81.37 -73.48 43.63
N GLU A 662 -82.15 -72.58 43.01
CA GLU A 662 -83.61 -72.68 42.90
C GLU A 662 -84.01 -73.96 42.16
N LEU A 663 -83.41 -74.26 41.01
CA LEU A 663 -83.63 -75.52 40.29
C LEU A 663 -83.22 -76.76 41.10
N ARG A 664 -82.16 -76.68 41.93
CA ARG A 664 -81.80 -77.75 42.88
C ARG A 664 -82.79 -77.87 44.04
N GLN A 665 -83.43 -76.79 44.48
CA GLN A 665 -84.51 -76.84 45.47
C GLN A 665 -85.77 -77.47 44.86
N GLN A 666 -86.17 -77.05 43.66
CA GLN A 666 -87.27 -77.67 42.91
C GLN A 666 -87.00 -79.16 42.64
N LEU A 667 -85.79 -79.54 42.25
CA LEU A 667 -85.41 -80.93 42.02
C LEU A 667 -85.35 -81.76 43.33
N ARG A 668 -84.94 -81.17 44.46
CA ARG A 668 -85.04 -81.82 45.78
C ARG A 668 -86.50 -82.05 46.16
N HIS A 669 -87.33 -81.02 46.10
CA HIS A 669 -88.76 -81.13 46.40
C HIS A 669 -89.46 -82.13 45.46
N SER A 670 -89.17 -82.10 44.16
CA SER A 670 -89.64 -83.08 43.19
C SER A 670 -89.22 -84.50 43.59
N ARG A 671 -87.96 -84.72 43.97
CA ARG A 671 -87.46 -86.03 44.44
C ARG A 671 -88.04 -86.46 45.79
N GLU A 672 -88.39 -85.53 46.67
CA GLU A 672 -89.07 -85.81 47.95
C GLU A 672 -90.53 -86.20 47.71
N THR A 673 -91.24 -85.49 46.83
CA THR A 673 -92.58 -85.91 46.38
C THR A 673 -92.53 -87.24 45.64
N GLU A 674 -91.58 -87.44 44.72
CA GLU A 674 -91.34 -88.70 44.01
C GLU A 674 -91.00 -89.83 45.00
N ALA A 675 -90.14 -89.61 45.99
CA ALA A 675 -89.81 -90.61 47.01
C ALA A 675 -91.00 -90.93 47.92
N SER A 676 -91.85 -89.96 48.26
CA SER A 676 -93.08 -90.22 49.02
C SER A 676 -94.14 -90.96 48.17
N LEU A 677 -94.28 -90.59 46.89
CA LEU A 677 -95.14 -91.28 45.92
C LEU A 677 -94.62 -92.67 45.60
N ALA A 678 -93.30 -92.87 45.55
CA ALA A 678 -92.66 -94.17 45.33
C ALA A 678 -92.70 -95.04 46.59
N LYS A 679 -92.63 -94.46 47.79
CA LYS A 679 -92.91 -95.20 49.05
C LYS A 679 -94.37 -95.61 49.12
N MET A 680 -95.31 -94.72 48.78
CA MET A 680 -96.73 -95.03 48.65
C MET A 680 -96.97 -96.07 47.54
N HIS A 681 -96.28 -95.95 46.41
CA HIS A 681 -96.34 -96.93 45.33
C HIS A 681 -95.75 -98.26 45.75
N VAL A 682 -94.65 -98.34 46.48
CA VAL A 682 -94.11 -99.59 47.05
C VAL A 682 -95.01 -100.15 48.15
N GLU A 683 -95.70 -99.32 48.93
CA GLU A 683 -96.70 -99.77 49.91
C GLU A 683 -98.00 -100.24 49.25
N LEU A 684 -98.35 -99.75 48.05
CA LEU A 684 -99.43 -100.30 47.22
C LEU A 684 -98.95 -101.55 46.47
N GLN A 685 -97.84 -101.47 45.75
CA GLN A 685 -97.21 -102.51 44.95
C GLN A 685 -96.67 -103.67 45.79
N ALA A 686 -96.40 -103.51 47.09
CA ALA A 686 -96.21 -104.66 47.98
C ALA A 686 -97.53 -105.42 48.19
N LYS A 687 -98.67 -104.72 48.31
CA LYS A 687 -100.01 -105.33 48.36
C LYS A 687 -100.41 -105.88 46.98
N THR A 688 -99.98 -105.25 45.88
CA THR A 688 -100.29 -105.68 44.50
C THR A 688 -99.35 -106.76 43.97
N LEU A 689 -98.07 -106.83 44.38
CA LEU A 689 -97.18 -107.95 44.06
C LEU A 689 -97.60 -109.21 44.83
N HIS A 690 -98.15 -109.07 46.04
CA HIS A 690 -98.91 -110.15 46.69
C HIS A 690 -100.19 -110.57 45.92
N ALA A 691 -100.50 -109.94 44.79
CA ALA A 691 -101.57 -110.28 43.86
C ALA A 691 -101.11 -110.30 42.38
N LEU A 692 -99.80 -110.19 42.09
CA LEU A 692 -99.20 -110.12 40.75
C LEU A 692 -97.82 -110.81 40.65
N GLU A 693 -97.34 -111.50 41.69
CA GLU A 693 -96.38 -112.59 41.50
C GLU A 693 -96.97 -113.72 40.63
N ASP A 694 -98.30 -113.77 40.50
CA ASP A 694 -99.06 -114.71 39.67
C ASP A 694 -98.97 -114.45 38.14
N GLU A 695 -98.78 -113.21 37.67
CA GLU A 695 -98.87 -112.88 36.23
C GLU A 695 -97.64 -112.16 35.64
N ARG A 696 -97.13 -112.67 34.52
CA ARG A 696 -95.81 -112.32 33.93
C ARG A 696 -95.89 -111.71 32.53
N LYS A 697 -95.13 -110.61 32.35
CA LYS A 697 -94.30 -110.25 31.17
C LYS A 697 -94.93 -109.81 29.82
N LEU A 698 -94.48 -108.62 29.39
CA LEU A 698 -93.96 -108.24 28.04
C LEU A 698 -94.88 -108.09 26.81
N ASP A 699 -94.59 -107.03 26.04
CA ASP A 699 -94.68 -106.97 24.56
C ASP A 699 -93.50 -106.11 24.01
N PRO A 700 -92.80 -106.45 22.90
CA PRO A 700 -91.65 -105.68 22.39
C PRO A 700 -91.90 -104.85 21.11
N GLY A 701 -93.14 -104.76 20.60
CA GLY A 701 -93.43 -104.34 19.21
C GLY A 701 -92.89 -102.97 18.76
N GLU A 702 -92.93 -101.94 19.61
CA GLU A 702 -92.67 -100.55 19.20
C GLU A 702 -91.20 -100.24 18.87
N HIS A 703 -90.26 -101.03 19.43
CA HIS A 703 -88.81 -100.80 19.28
C HIS A 703 -88.35 -100.87 17.80
N LEU A 704 -89.02 -101.67 16.97
CA LEU A 704 -88.61 -101.92 15.58
C LEU A 704 -88.94 -100.74 14.63
N GLN A 705 -89.85 -99.84 15.01
CA GLN A 705 -90.19 -98.66 14.22
C GLN A 705 -89.18 -97.53 14.46
N CYS A 706 -88.92 -97.21 15.73
CA CYS A 706 -87.92 -96.21 16.15
C CYS A 706 -86.51 -96.48 15.56
N GLN A 707 -86.15 -97.77 15.42
CA GLN A 707 -84.88 -98.18 14.81
C GLN A 707 -84.76 -97.75 13.33
N LYS A 708 -85.83 -97.85 12.54
CA LYS A 708 -85.84 -97.50 11.10
C LYS A 708 -85.78 -95.99 10.86
N GLU A 709 -86.37 -95.22 11.76
CA GLU A 709 -86.35 -93.76 11.68
C GLU A 709 -84.99 -93.19 12.11
N ASN A 710 -84.34 -93.79 13.11
CA ASN A 710 -82.94 -93.52 13.43
C ASN A 710 -81.99 -93.77 12.25
N GLN A 711 -82.16 -94.87 11.50
CA GLN A 711 -81.33 -95.18 10.34
C GLN A 711 -81.40 -94.07 9.27
N LYS A 712 -82.61 -93.60 8.91
CA LYS A 712 -82.80 -92.51 7.94
C LYS A 712 -82.16 -91.19 8.37
N LEU A 713 -82.28 -90.84 9.67
CA LEU A 713 -81.63 -89.63 10.20
C LEU A 713 -80.10 -89.76 10.21
N SER A 714 -79.58 -90.96 10.49
CA SER A 714 -78.15 -91.26 10.38
C SER A 714 -77.64 -91.11 8.93
N GLU A 715 -78.40 -91.58 7.94
CA GLU A 715 -78.07 -91.46 6.50
C GLU A 715 -78.01 -89.99 6.05
N GLN A 716 -79.00 -89.18 6.45
CA GLN A 716 -79.02 -87.73 6.19
C GLN A 716 -77.84 -87.01 6.86
N LEU A 717 -77.48 -87.40 8.08
CA LEU A 717 -76.32 -86.87 8.80
C LEU A 717 -74.96 -87.29 8.20
N SER A 718 -74.88 -88.38 7.43
CA SER A 718 -73.69 -88.67 6.62
C SER A 718 -73.59 -87.77 5.39
N LEU A 719 -74.67 -87.60 4.62
CA LEU A 719 -74.66 -86.78 3.41
C LEU A 719 -74.26 -85.32 3.70
N LEU A 720 -74.86 -84.71 4.72
CA LEU A 720 -74.52 -83.34 5.14
C LEU A 720 -73.06 -83.18 5.60
N LYS A 721 -72.41 -84.24 6.11
CA LYS A 721 -70.98 -84.21 6.45
C LYS A 721 -70.09 -84.26 5.21
N GLU A 722 -70.48 -85.01 4.18
CA GLU A 722 -69.76 -85.07 2.91
C GLU A 722 -69.88 -83.76 2.13
N GLU A 723 -71.05 -83.12 2.14
CA GLU A 723 -71.23 -81.78 1.56
C GLU A 723 -70.38 -80.71 2.27
N ASN A 724 -70.38 -80.69 3.62
CA ASN A 724 -69.53 -79.78 4.38
C ASN A 724 -68.03 -79.99 4.09
N LYS A 725 -67.60 -81.24 3.93
CA LYS A 725 -66.23 -81.58 3.52
C LYS A 725 -65.92 -81.06 2.10
N ALA A 726 -66.83 -81.27 1.14
CA ALA A 726 -66.64 -80.80 -0.23
C ALA A 726 -66.55 -79.26 -0.32
N LEU A 727 -67.38 -78.53 0.45
CA LEU A 727 -67.32 -77.07 0.55
C LEU A 727 -66.03 -76.57 1.20
N TYR A 728 -65.51 -77.27 2.22
CA TYR A 728 -64.21 -76.97 2.82
C TYR A 728 -63.07 -77.17 1.80
N GLU A 729 -63.08 -78.28 1.06
CA GLU A 729 -62.13 -78.56 -0.02
C GLU A 729 -62.25 -77.58 -1.20
N GLU A 730 -63.42 -76.98 -1.44
CA GLU A 730 -63.60 -75.86 -2.37
C GLU A 730 -63.02 -74.54 -1.85
N GLY A 731 -63.28 -74.19 -0.59
CA GLY A 731 -62.67 -73.02 0.06
C GLY A 731 -61.14 -73.07 0.04
N VAL A 732 -60.56 -74.24 0.32
CA VAL A 732 -59.11 -74.47 0.22
C VAL A 732 -58.60 -74.35 -1.22
N ARG A 733 -59.34 -74.84 -2.23
CA ARG A 733 -58.98 -74.66 -3.65
C ARG A 733 -58.99 -73.19 -4.07
N LEU A 734 -60.03 -72.45 -3.68
CA LEU A 734 -60.16 -71.01 -3.96
C LEU A 734 -59.07 -70.18 -3.29
N LEU A 735 -58.73 -70.48 -2.03
CA LEU A 735 -57.64 -69.82 -1.32
C LEU A 735 -56.29 -70.04 -2.02
N ASN A 736 -55.96 -71.29 -2.36
CA ASN A 736 -54.75 -71.63 -3.13
C ASN A 736 -54.71 -70.92 -4.50
N GLN A 737 -55.86 -70.74 -5.15
CA GLN A 737 -55.95 -69.99 -6.41
C GLN A 737 -55.66 -68.49 -6.22
N LYS A 738 -56.17 -67.86 -5.15
CA LYS A 738 -55.86 -66.46 -4.81
C LYS A 738 -54.38 -66.27 -4.49
N ASP A 739 -53.80 -67.17 -3.70
CA ASP A 739 -52.38 -67.22 -3.40
C ASP A 739 -51.52 -67.27 -4.67
N LEU A 740 -51.91 -68.09 -5.65
CA LEU A 740 -51.21 -68.18 -6.93
C LEU A 740 -51.25 -66.86 -7.72
N TYR A 741 -52.35 -66.12 -7.68
CA TYR A 741 -52.44 -64.80 -8.31
C TYR A 741 -51.57 -63.76 -7.58
N VAL A 742 -51.55 -63.74 -6.25
CA VAL A 742 -50.69 -62.83 -5.47
C VAL A 742 -49.21 -63.11 -5.74
N ARG A 743 -48.81 -64.38 -5.76
CA ARG A 743 -47.43 -64.79 -6.10
C ARG A 743 -47.04 -64.35 -7.51
N LYS A 744 -47.92 -64.57 -8.51
CA LYS A 744 -47.69 -64.12 -9.90
C LYS A 744 -47.58 -62.59 -10.03
N TYR A 745 -48.38 -61.83 -9.29
CA TYR A 745 -48.30 -60.37 -9.28
C TYR A 745 -46.97 -59.88 -8.67
N ASN A 746 -46.58 -60.44 -7.52
CA ASN A 746 -45.31 -60.12 -6.88
C ASN A 746 -44.10 -60.51 -7.73
N GLU A 747 -44.16 -61.65 -8.43
CA GLU A 747 -43.13 -62.07 -9.38
C GLU A 747 -43.05 -61.12 -10.60
N LEU A 748 -44.19 -60.66 -11.12
CA LEU A 748 -44.22 -59.68 -12.22
C LEU A 748 -43.63 -58.32 -11.78
N GLN A 749 -43.96 -57.85 -10.58
CA GLN A 749 -43.36 -56.66 -9.98
C GLN A 749 -41.84 -56.82 -9.80
N LEU A 750 -41.37 -57.97 -9.32
CA LEU A 750 -39.94 -58.25 -9.17
C LEU A 750 -39.24 -58.29 -10.55
N ARG A 751 -39.82 -58.99 -11.54
CA ARG A 751 -39.34 -59.01 -12.93
C ARG A 751 -39.28 -57.61 -13.55
N HIS A 752 -40.21 -56.71 -13.22
CA HIS A 752 -40.18 -55.31 -13.66
C HIS A 752 -39.05 -54.52 -12.97
N LYS A 753 -38.90 -54.65 -11.64
CA LYS A 753 -37.79 -54.07 -10.87
C LYS A 753 -36.42 -54.55 -11.38
N ASP A 754 -36.30 -55.82 -11.75
CA ASP A 754 -35.08 -56.42 -12.33
C ASP A 754 -34.83 -55.98 -13.78
N LYS A 755 -35.88 -55.68 -14.56
CA LYS A 755 -35.72 -55.06 -15.89
C LYS A 755 -35.19 -53.64 -15.77
N ILE A 756 -35.74 -52.83 -14.84
CA ILE A 756 -35.25 -51.48 -14.56
C ILE A 756 -33.81 -51.51 -14.04
N ARG A 757 -33.47 -52.45 -13.14
CA ARG A 757 -32.09 -52.58 -12.64
C ARG A 757 -31.11 -52.88 -13.78
N ARG A 758 -31.40 -53.88 -14.62
CA ARG A 758 -30.56 -54.22 -15.77
C ARG A 758 -30.43 -53.09 -16.78
N ALA A 759 -31.52 -52.37 -17.09
CA ALA A 759 -31.45 -51.20 -17.96
C ALA A 759 -30.53 -50.10 -17.40
N LYS A 760 -30.56 -49.87 -16.07
CA LYS A 760 -29.63 -48.93 -15.39
C LYS A 760 -28.19 -49.45 -15.39
N GLU A 761 -27.99 -50.74 -15.16
CA GLU A 761 -26.66 -51.39 -15.19
C GLU A 761 -26.02 -51.32 -16.59
N THR A 762 -26.79 -51.61 -17.65
CA THR A 762 -26.37 -51.44 -19.04
C THR A 762 -26.05 -49.98 -19.35
N PHE A 763 -26.92 -49.03 -18.98
CA PHE A 763 -26.68 -47.60 -19.20
C PHE A 763 -25.39 -47.12 -18.50
N ILE A 764 -25.16 -47.53 -17.24
CA ILE A 764 -23.94 -47.21 -16.50
C ILE A 764 -22.70 -47.82 -17.18
N HIS A 765 -22.81 -49.03 -17.74
CA HIS A 765 -21.71 -49.67 -18.48
C HIS A 765 -21.43 -48.94 -19.81
N GLU A 766 -22.46 -48.58 -20.57
CA GLU A 766 -22.30 -47.80 -21.80
C GLU A 766 -21.73 -46.41 -21.55
N VAL A 767 -22.16 -45.70 -20.50
CA VAL A 767 -21.57 -44.41 -20.12
C VAL A 767 -20.08 -44.58 -19.82
N LYS A 768 -19.70 -45.59 -19.02
CA LYS A 768 -18.28 -45.90 -18.77
C LYS A 768 -17.49 -46.24 -20.04
N GLN A 769 -18.09 -46.92 -21.02
CA GLN A 769 -17.45 -47.14 -22.33
C GLN A 769 -17.28 -45.83 -23.11
N ARG A 770 -18.32 -44.98 -23.15
CA ARG A 770 -18.27 -43.65 -23.78
C ARG A 770 -17.21 -42.75 -23.14
N ASP A 771 -17.21 -42.62 -21.80
CA ASP A 771 -16.22 -41.86 -21.04
C ASP A 771 -14.78 -42.34 -21.30
N SER A 772 -14.59 -43.66 -21.42
CA SER A 772 -13.28 -44.25 -21.72
C SER A 772 -12.83 -43.94 -23.15
N ARG A 773 -13.73 -43.98 -24.14
CA ARG A 773 -13.39 -43.61 -25.53
C ARG A 773 -13.21 -42.10 -25.70
N ILE A 774 -13.95 -41.27 -24.96
CA ILE A 774 -13.73 -39.82 -24.90
C ILE A 774 -12.31 -39.54 -24.41
N LYS A 775 -11.87 -40.14 -23.30
CA LYS A 775 -10.50 -39.97 -22.79
C LYS A 775 -9.42 -40.45 -23.75
N GLN A 776 -9.66 -41.51 -24.51
CA GLN A 776 -8.74 -41.92 -25.59
C GLN A 776 -8.68 -40.86 -26.70
N LEU A 777 -9.82 -40.34 -27.16
CA LEU A 777 -9.88 -39.28 -28.16
C LEU A 777 -9.27 -37.95 -27.66
N GLU A 778 -9.42 -37.62 -26.38
CA GLU A 778 -8.78 -36.44 -25.75
C GLU A 778 -7.25 -36.58 -25.71
N ASN A 779 -6.73 -37.79 -25.46
CA ASN A 779 -5.30 -38.09 -25.55
C ASN A 779 -4.81 -38.06 -27.02
N GLU A 780 -5.49 -38.76 -27.94
CA GLU A 780 -5.20 -38.77 -29.39
C GLU A 780 -5.14 -37.35 -29.95
N LEU A 781 -6.08 -36.48 -29.54
CA LEU A 781 -6.16 -35.08 -29.96
C LEU A 781 -5.10 -34.18 -29.27
N SER A 782 -4.62 -34.55 -28.09
CA SER A 782 -3.51 -33.87 -27.40
C SER A 782 -2.16 -34.22 -28.02
N GLU A 783 -1.94 -35.50 -28.35
CA GLU A 783 -0.78 -35.98 -29.11
C GLU A 783 -0.75 -35.36 -30.53
N SER A 784 -1.91 -35.30 -31.19
CA SER A 784 -2.03 -34.65 -32.51
C SER A 784 -1.79 -33.13 -32.45
N LYS A 785 -2.23 -32.45 -31.38
CA LYS A 785 -1.87 -31.03 -31.14
C LYS A 785 -0.36 -30.85 -30.99
N LEU A 786 0.31 -31.66 -30.17
CA LEU A 786 1.77 -31.62 -30.01
C LEU A 786 2.50 -31.90 -31.34
N GLN A 787 1.96 -32.76 -32.20
CA GLN A 787 2.49 -32.97 -33.55
C GLN A 787 2.24 -31.78 -34.49
N VAL A 788 1.09 -31.11 -34.43
CA VAL A 788 0.82 -29.89 -35.21
C VAL A 788 1.68 -28.71 -34.73
N GLU A 789 1.90 -28.59 -33.42
CA GLU A 789 2.76 -27.57 -32.81
C GLU A 789 4.23 -27.79 -33.22
N LYS A 790 4.71 -29.04 -33.17
CA LYS A 790 6.02 -29.41 -33.69
C LYS A 790 6.16 -29.22 -35.22
N VAL A 791 5.14 -29.54 -36.00
CA VAL A 791 5.12 -29.25 -37.45
C VAL A 791 5.14 -27.75 -37.71
N ARG A 792 4.52 -26.94 -36.83
CA ARG A 792 4.66 -25.48 -36.85
C ARG A 792 6.11 -25.06 -36.64
N GLU A 793 6.77 -25.52 -35.58
CA GLU A 793 8.20 -25.27 -35.32
C GLU A 793 9.08 -25.68 -36.51
N ASP A 794 8.86 -26.87 -37.09
CA ASP A 794 9.56 -27.33 -38.29
C ASP A 794 9.30 -26.43 -39.51
N THR A 795 8.06 -25.96 -39.73
CA THR A 795 7.75 -25.03 -40.84
C THR A 795 8.29 -23.61 -40.64
N GLU A 796 8.30 -23.09 -39.42
CA GLU A 796 8.90 -21.79 -39.10
C GLU A 796 10.43 -21.84 -39.24
N GLY A 797 11.05 -22.98 -38.90
CA GLY A 797 12.45 -23.28 -39.21
C GLY A 797 12.77 -23.27 -40.71
N PHE A 798 11.86 -23.73 -41.56
CA PHE A 798 12.03 -23.70 -43.03
C PHE A 798 11.68 -22.36 -43.70
N SER A 799 10.86 -21.51 -43.08
CA SER A 799 10.44 -20.21 -43.63
C SER A 799 11.59 -19.19 -43.80
N SER A 800 12.78 -19.49 -43.30
CA SER A 800 13.96 -18.61 -43.34
C SER A 800 14.75 -18.58 -44.68
N LYS A 801 14.29 -19.22 -45.77
CA LYS A 801 14.99 -19.21 -47.09
C LYS A 801 14.07 -19.26 -48.33
N GLY A 802 13.96 -18.13 -49.04
CA GLY A 802 13.46 -18.03 -50.43
C GLY A 802 11.93 -17.98 -50.54
N ARG A 803 11.25 -16.95 -51.10
CA ARG A 803 11.44 -16.13 -52.33
C ARG A 803 11.06 -16.89 -53.62
N LEU A 804 10.23 -16.25 -54.46
CA LEU A 804 9.76 -16.66 -55.81
C LEU A 804 8.63 -17.73 -55.77
N GLN A 805 7.65 -17.81 -56.69
CA GLN A 805 7.20 -16.90 -57.77
C GLN A 805 5.74 -17.22 -58.18
N GLU A 806 5.04 -16.22 -58.74
CA GLU A 806 4.00 -16.29 -59.80
C GLU A 806 2.61 -16.99 -59.64
N HIS A 807 1.58 -16.22 -60.02
CA HIS A 807 0.27 -16.60 -60.61
C HIS A 807 0.45 -17.45 -61.92
N PRO A 808 -0.57 -18.06 -62.58
CA PRO A 808 -2.01 -17.65 -62.64
C PRO A 808 -3.12 -18.71 -62.84
N PHE A 809 -4.39 -18.27 -62.67
CA PHE A 809 -5.64 -18.71 -63.35
C PHE A 809 -6.14 -20.17 -63.08
N LEU A 810 -7.44 -20.47 -62.89
CA LEU A 810 -8.62 -20.41 -63.79
C LEU A 810 -8.51 -21.33 -65.03
N PRO A 811 -9.59 -21.94 -65.58
CA PRO A 811 -11.03 -21.71 -65.29
C PRO A 811 -11.94 -22.99 -65.18
N LYS A 812 -13.25 -22.73 -64.98
CA LYS A 812 -14.45 -23.61 -65.10
C LYS A 812 -14.87 -24.36 -63.84
#